data_AF-A0A937N707-F1
#
_entry.id   AF-A0A937N707-F1
#
_cell.length_a   1.000
_cell.length_b   1.000
_cell.length_c   1.000
_cell.angle_alpha   90.00
_cell.angle_beta   90.00
_cell.angle_gamma   90.00
#
_symmetry.space_group_name_H-M   'P 1'
#
loop_
_entity.id
_entity.type
_entity.pdbx_description
1 polymer ?
#
loop_
_entity_poly.entity_id
_entity_poly.type
_entity_poly.pdbx_seq_one_letter_code
_entity_poly.pdbx_strand_id
1 'polypeptide(L)'
;MAKCRLIATWVAVVGSVCGINSAWSSSALCQEATASRAETYARFNDLCKEHFGAEKESEVRAKFGEKLKLVVGDVWSYVSERSAVIAWESNLPAKTCVEFGETSGYGENTSPTERYFYLHVHYLTGLRPGTTYHYRLVAVDERGDKHLSEDLVFTTKAMSDAVRIPADLTGPPYVLDRANATYLVTEDVTSDSTALNIAADGITLDLGGHTVTYDNKAGTTDPTANERLYGWHAAQGPCGIRTADRRAGITIVNGTIRQGEGNGASRPAAYNPIFMRRPRDTELAGVTVEYAGSQVTGIFVNNAYEGVHVHHNVVVDKGTELYNRHRGVDGIYFGVGREVDTISKCHHNLIKRARHRGLTVSSNTDIYGNEIYVDSYATNSYGIMYYSSRDPIHHVSLHGNRIFGTGYHPIGIGAGFHANDIKVYGNFIQMQGMEREERWRGGVGGGDPTDQLHPVNGVRLQKGPQENIEYRDNTIVVKGRGDGCMMRGVWLAPMGQMRNVVVRDNVVKVIAQDQMAEGHAIAAVGADNANPDEKIALIGNTIVSNLCHVRFGDNYGHGGKYSFVSNTFSKIGNDPRYRTIRLGWQGWKYETFGHVFIDTKFEGGAGYDSVSFDGAHRGRYDFSVGWQLEIKGDRGAKISVRDRDGIEVFSGQIPAEGRITIPLVQYVRNRDGQTVKTPHTIAVGADGKPKTAVATMDQSRQIDLAEILD
;
A
#
# COMPACT_ATOMS: atom_id res chain seq x y z
N MET A 1 13.19 -49.06 40.76
CA MET A 1 13.35 -49.50 42.15
C MET A 1 12.88 -48.39 43.08
N ALA A 2 12.01 -48.74 44.06
CA ALA A 2 11.36 -47.94 45.14
C ALA A 2 10.48 -46.73 44.72
N LYS A 3 9.12 -46.74 44.73
CA LYS A 3 8.08 -46.82 45.83
C LYS A 3 8.24 -45.68 46.87
N CYS A 4 7.25 -44.85 47.26
CA CYS A 4 5.82 -45.03 47.65
C CYS A 4 5.09 -43.65 47.69
N ARG A 5 3.84 -43.49 47.19
CA ARG A 5 2.50 -43.48 47.87
C ARG A 5 2.27 -42.37 48.93
N LEU A 6 1.39 -41.37 48.70
CA LEU A 6 -0.10 -41.28 48.82
C LEU A 6 -0.56 -40.77 50.20
N ILE A 7 -1.41 -39.72 50.25
CA ILE A 7 -2.63 -39.58 51.08
C ILE A 7 -3.29 -38.22 50.79
N ALA A 8 -4.61 -38.26 50.60
CA ALA A 8 -5.50 -37.12 50.48
C ALA A 8 -6.31 -36.91 51.78
N THR A 9 -7.00 -35.76 51.82
CA THR A 9 -8.36 -35.50 52.32
C THR A 9 -8.62 -34.73 53.65
N TRP A 10 -9.50 -33.72 53.49
CA TRP A 10 -10.58 -33.19 54.37
C TRP A 10 -10.44 -31.86 55.15
N VAL A 11 -11.62 -31.20 55.23
CA VAL A 11 -11.99 -29.78 55.41
C VAL A 11 -12.66 -29.53 56.78
N ALA A 12 -12.52 -28.32 57.37
CA ALA A 12 -13.51 -27.59 58.20
C ALA A 12 -13.00 -26.13 58.48
N VAL A 13 -13.64 -25.02 58.05
CA VAL A 13 -14.80 -24.25 58.63
C VAL A 13 -14.40 -23.58 59.98
N VAL A 14 -14.49 -22.27 60.31
CA VAL A 14 -15.09 -21.00 59.81
C VAL A 14 -14.43 -19.80 60.55
N GLY A 15 -14.38 -18.59 59.96
CA GLY A 15 -14.16 -17.35 60.75
C GLY A 15 -13.71 -16.06 60.01
N SER A 16 -14.67 -15.29 59.49
CA SER A 16 -14.77 -13.81 59.54
C SER A 16 -13.89 -12.86 58.68
N VAL A 17 -14.56 -12.22 57.72
CA VAL A 17 -14.61 -10.76 57.39
C VAL A 17 -13.30 -10.02 57.04
N CYS A 18 -13.04 -9.81 55.74
CA CYS A 18 -12.94 -8.48 55.07
C CYS A 18 -12.29 -8.59 53.67
N GLY A 19 -12.92 -7.97 52.66
CA GLY A 19 -12.25 -7.53 51.41
C GLY A 19 -12.23 -8.52 50.25
N ILE A 20 -13.31 -8.57 49.44
CA ILE A 20 -13.27 -9.16 48.10
C ILE A 20 -12.81 -8.06 47.13
N ASN A 21 -11.53 -8.08 46.77
CA ASN A 21 -11.05 -7.57 45.49
C ASN A 21 -10.73 -8.78 44.61
N SER A 22 -11.34 -8.82 43.43
CA SER A 22 -11.26 -9.88 42.45
C SER A 22 -9.86 -10.01 41.86
N ALA A 23 -9.16 -11.10 42.19
CA ALA A 23 -8.05 -11.61 41.40
C ALA A 23 -8.54 -12.84 40.61
N TRP A 24 -9.16 -12.59 39.46
CA TRP A 24 -9.20 -13.61 38.41
C TRP A 24 -7.88 -13.51 37.65
N SER A 25 -7.09 -14.56 37.82
CA SER A 25 -5.72 -14.72 37.35
C SER A 25 -5.59 -14.52 35.84
N SER A 26 -4.80 -13.51 35.48
CA SER A 26 -4.24 -13.18 34.17
C SER A 26 -3.16 -14.18 33.71
N SER A 27 -3.36 -15.48 33.91
CA SER A 27 -2.35 -16.51 33.62
C SER A 27 -2.46 -17.13 32.22
N ALA A 28 -3.25 -16.54 31.32
CA ALA A 28 -3.37 -16.99 29.91
C ALA A 28 -2.80 -15.98 28.89
N LEU A 29 -2.36 -14.79 29.32
CA LEU A 29 -1.91 -13.71 28.42
C LEU A 29 -0.41 -13.41 28.50
N CYS A 30 0.38 -14.28 29.15
CA CYS A 30 1.83 -14.12 29.24
C CYS A 30 2.56 -15.39 28.80
N GLN A 31 2.21 -15.87 27.60
CA GLN A 31 2.86 -17.02 26.95
C GLN A 31 3.17 -16.82 25.46
N GLU A 32 3.10 -15.60 24.91
CA GLU A 32 3.64 -15.33 23.57
C GLU A 32 5.16 -15.04 23.63
N ALA A 33 5.90 -16.00 24.17
CA ALA A 33 7.33 -16.10 23.98
C ALA A 33 7.59 -16.93 22.70
N THR A 34 8.06 -16.24 21.66
CA THR A 34 8.71 -16.78 20.45
C THR A 34 7.96 -17.89 19.71
N ALA A 35 6.92 -17.53 18.95
CA ALA A 35 6.45 -18.38 17.87
C ALA A 35 7.61 -18.65 16.89
N SER A 36 7.76 -19.88 16.41
CA SER A 36 8.78 -20.20 15.39
C SER A 36 8.51 -19.40 14.11
N ARG A 37 9.53 -19.25 13.25
CA ARG A 37 9.40 -18.56 11.94
C ARG A 37 8.25 -19.14 11.10
N ALA A 38 8.08 -20.46 11.15
CA ALA A 38 7.01 -21.18 10.45
C ALA A 38 5.63 -20.85 11.03
N GLU A 39 5.51 -20.81 12.36
CA GLU A 39 4.27 -20.44 13.06
C GLU A 39 3.84 -19.00 12.75
N THR A 40 4.80 -18.07 12.63
CA THR A 40 4.50 -16.66 12.32
C THR A 40 3.83 -16.52 10.95
N TYR A 41 4.42 -17.12 9.91
CA TYR A 41 3.84 -17.04 8.57
C TYR A 41 2.50 -17.78 8.48
N ALA A 42 2.37 -18.93 9.15
CA ALA A 42 1.12 -19.67 9.22
C ALA A 42 -0.01 -18.85 9.87
N ARG A 43 0.25 -18.23 11.04
CA ARG A 43 -0.71 -17.34 11.71
C ARG A 43 -1.16 -16.19 10.82
N PHE A 44 -0.22 -15.57 10.09
CA PHE A 44 -0.55 -14.49 9.17
C PHE A 44 -1.41 -14.98 7.98
N ASN A 45 -1.16 -16.19 7.46
CA ASN A 45 -2.01 -16.79 6.44
C ASN A 45 -3.43 -17.03 6.94
N ASP A 46 -3.61 -17.46 8.19
CA ASP A 46 -4.94 -17.65 8.79
C ASP A 46 -5.69 -16.32 8.88
N LEU A 47 -5.03 -15.26 9.34
CA LEU A 47 -5.59 -13.90 9.34
C LEU A 47 -5.99 -13.45 7.93
N CYS A 48 -5.13 -13.67 6.93
CA CYS A 48 -5.45 -13.30 5.55
C CYS A 48 -6.70 -14.01 5.03
N LYS A 49 -6.87 -15.31 5.31
CA LYS A 49 -8.05 -16.08 4.91
C LYS A 49 -9.33 -15.64 5.64
N GLU A 50 -9.21 -15.14 6.87
CA GLU A 50 -10.35 -14.63 7.63
C GLU A 50 -10.85 -13.28 7.06
N HIS A 51 -9.93 -12.39 6.69
CA HIS A 51 -10.24 -10.97 6.48
C HIS A 51 -10.18 -10.49 5.03
N PHE A 52 -9.42 -11.14 4.15
CA PHE A 52 -9.21 -10.73 2.77
C PHE A 52 -9.81 -11.73 1.80
N GLY A 53 -10.44 -11.23 0.74
CA GLY A 53 -11.10 -12.07 -0.25
C GLY A 53 -12.37 -11.44 -0.83
N ALA A 54 -12.81 -11.97 -1.95
CA ALA A 54 -14.07 -11.61 -2.59
C ALA A 54 -15.29 -11.94 -1.71
N GLU A 55 -15.21 -13.02 -0.93
CA GLU A 55 -16.26 -13.38 0.04
C GLU A 55 -16.26 -12.48 1.27
N LYS A 56 -15.17 -11.74 1.51
CA LYS A 56 -14.99 -10.89 2.69
C LYS A 56 -15.22 -9.42 2.41
N GLU A 57 -15.16 -8.98 1.15
CA GLU A 57 -15.31 -7.59 0.74
C GLU A 57 -15.98 -7.45 -0.62
N SER A 58 -17.16 -6.80 -0.65
CA SER A 58 -17.94 -6.57 -1.87
C SER A 58 -17.22 -5.72 -2.91
N GLU A 59 -16.35 -4.78 -2.49
CA GLU A 59 -15.58 -3.95 -3.42
C GLU A 59 -14.61 -4.77 -4.29
N VAL A 60 -14.22 -5.97 -3.87
CA VAL A 60 -13.40 -6.88 -4.69
C VAL A 60 -14.17 -7.23 -5.96
N ARG A 61 -15.43 -7.67 -5.84
CA ARG A 61 -16.24 -8.04 -6.99
C ARG A 61 -16.72 -6.85 -7.79
N ALA A 62 -17.03 -5.73 -7.12
CA ALA A 62 -17.35 -4.49 -7.80
C ALA A 62 -16.21 -4.02 -8.73
N LYS A 63 -14.95 -4.21 -8.30
CA LYS A 63 -13.77 -3.82 -9.08
C LYS A 63 -13.34 -4.85 -10.12
N PHE A 64 -13.34 -6.14 -9.76
CA PHE A 64 -12.72 -7.19 -10.58
C PHE A 64 -13.72 -8.14 -11.27
N GLY A 65 -15.00 -7.95 -11.02
CA GLY A 65 -16.10 -8.74 -11.58
C GLY A 65 -16.53 -9.91 -10.69
N GLU A 66 -17.69 -10.49 -11.04
CA GLU A 66 -18.35 -11.51 -10.22
C GLU A 66 -17.82 -12.94 -10.41
N LYS A 67 -17.27 -13.25 -11.59
CA LYS A 67 -16.88 -14.59 -12.00
C LYS A 67 -15.37 -14.73 -12.07
N LEU A 68 -14.84 -15.86 -11.61
CA LEU A 68 -13.44 -16.21 -11.75
C LEU A 68 -13.05 -16.32 -13.23
N LYS A 69 -11.94 -15.67 -13.58
CA LYS A 69 -11.30 -15.67 -14.90
C LYS A 69 -9.79 -15.74 -14.71
N LEU A 70 -9.13 -16.50 -15.58
CA LEU A 70 -7.69 -16.44 -15.78
C LEU A 70 -7.36 -15.31 -16.77
N VAL A 71 -6.31 -14.55 -16.48
CA VAL A 71 -5.76 -13.53 -17.40
C VAL A 71 -4.72 -14.22 -18.29
N VAL A 72 -5.19 -15.05 -19.23
CA VAL A 72 -4.32 -15.93 -20.05
C VAL A 72 -3.49 -15.15 -21.07
N GLY A 73 -3.92 -13.94 -21.46
CA GLY A 73 -3.20 -13.10 -22.42
C GLY A 73 -1.85 -12.56 -21.91
N ASP A 74 -1.59 -12.64 -20.61
CA ASP A 74 -0.39 -12.11 -19.93
C ASP A 74 0.35 -13.21 -19.14
N VAL A 75 0.34 -14.46 -19.61
CA VAL A 75 1.14 -15.53 -18.99
C VAL A 75 2.62 -15.29 -19.26
N TRP A 76 3.39 -15.08 -18.21
CA TRP A 76 4.84 -15.05 -18.27
C TRP A 76 5.41 -16.44 -18.02
N SER A 77 6.41 -16.84 -18.79
CA SER A 77 7.11 -18.10 -18.57
C SER A 77 8.60 -17.98 -18.81
N TYR A 78 9.39 -18.67 -18.00
CA TYR A 78 10.80 -18.89 -18.25
C TYR A 78 11.09 -20.38 -18.28
N VAL A 79 11.66 -20.86 -19.39
CA VAL A 79 11.94 -22.29 -19.60
C VAL A 79 13.44 -22.55 -19.52
N SER A 80 13.82 -23.40 -18.58
CA SER A 80 15.19 -23.84 -18.30
C SER A 80 15.45 -25.25 -18.89
N GLU A 81 16.52 -25.91 -18.45
CA GLU A 81 16.94 -27.22 -18.94
C GLU A 81 16.14 -28.34 -18.28
N ARG A 82 15.96 -28.26 -16.96
CA ARG A 82 15.26 -29.28 -16.16
C ARG A 82 14.12 -28.68 -15.34
N SER A 83 13.74 -27.45 -15.65
CA SER A 83 12.70 -26.71 -14.96
C SER A 83 12.04 -25.65 -15.83
N ALA A 84 10.89 -25.15 -15.39
CA ALA A 84 10.22 -24.00 -15.96
C ALA A 84 9.49 -23.21 -14.85
N VAL A 85 9.42 -21.89 -15.01
CA VAL A 85 8.59 -21.01 -14.19
C VAL A 85 7.41 -20.56 -15.02
N ILE A 86 6.21 -20.69 -14.48
CA ILE A 86 4.96 -20.23 -15.11
C ILE A 86 4.30 -19.24 -14.14
N ALA A 87 4.01 -18.02 -14.61
CA ALA A 87 3.36 -16.99 -13.83
C ALA A 87 2.18 -16.37 -14.56
N TRP A 88 1.09 -16.09 -13.84
CA TRP A 88 -0.13 -15.53 -14.39
C TRP A 88 -0.99 -14.85 -13.33
N GLU A 89 -2.03 -14.15 -13.78
CA GLU A 89 -3.04 -13.53 -12.91
C GLU A 89 -4.42 -14.18 -13.01
N SER A 90 -5.17 -14.13 -11.91
CA SER A 90 -6.61 -14.27 -11.88
C SER A 90 -7.28 -12.96 -11.47
N ASN A 91 -8.47 -12.68 -12.01
CA ASN A 91 -9.21 -11.45 -11.64
C ASN A 91 -9.72 -11.49 -10.19
N LEU A 92 -10.02 -12.68 -9.67
CA LEU A 92 -10.43 -12.93 -8.29
C LEU A 92 -9.36 -13.74 -7.56
N PRO A 93 -9.28 -13.62 -6.22
CA PRO A 93 -8.29 -14.35 -5.45
C PRO A 93 -8.60 -15.85 -5.51
N ALA A 94 -7.59 -16.66 -5.87
CA ALA A 94 -7.74 -18.08 -6.12
C ALA A 94 -6.60 -18.89 -5.50
N LYS A 95 -6.90 -20.15 -5.17
CA LYS A 95 -5.86 -21.17 -5.00
C LYS A 95 -5.55 -21.77 -6.36
N THR A 96 -4.26 -21.90 -6.67
CA THR A 96 -3.84 -22.36 -7.98
C THR A 96 -2.79 -23.47 -7.93
N CYS A 97 -2.77 -24.28 -8.99
CA CYS A 97 -1.69 -25.18 -9.34
C CYS A 97 -1.53 -25.23 -10.87
N VAL A 98 -0.43 -25.81 -11.33
CA VAL A 98 -0.19 -26.16 -12.74
C VAL A 98 -0.20 -27.67 -12.84
N GLU A 99 -1.05 -28.21 -13.71
CA GLU A 99 -1.00 -29.62 -14.09
C GLU A 99 -0.15 -29.74 -15.36
N PHE A 100 0.79 -30.67 -15.42
CA PHE A 100 1.74 -30.80 -16.53
C PHE A 100 2.17 -32.25 -16.81
N GLY A 101 2.71 -32.49 -18.00
CA GLY A 101 3.26 -33.78 -18.42
C GLY A 101 3.72 -33.75 -19.87
N GLU A 102 4.27 -34.85 -20.39
CA GLU A 102 4.76 -34.92 -21.78
C GLU A 102 3.66 -35.07 -22.83
N THR A 103 2.42 -35.24 -22.38
CA THR A 103 1.22 -35.33 -23.23
C THR A 103 0.12 -34.48 -22.61
N SER A 104 -0.92 -34.15 -23.39
CA SER A 104 -2.11 -33.44 -22.91
C SER A 104 -2.96 -34.22 -21.89
N GLY A 105 -2.58 -35.48 -21.57
CA GLY A 105 -3.11 -36.19 -20.41
C GLY A 105 -2.54 -35.68 -19.07
N TYR A 106 -1.48 -34.86 -19.14
CA TYR A 106 -0.67 -34.44 -18.00
C TYR A 106 -0.22 -35.67 -17.18
N GLY A 107 0.15 -35.48 -15.93
CA GLY A 107 0.54 -36.58 -15.03
C GLY A 107 1.10 -36.10 -13.71
N GLU A 108 1.57 -34.86 -13.67
CA GLU A 108 2.11 -34.18 -12.50
C GLU A 108 1.34 -32.91 -12.20
N ASN A 109 1.45 -32.44 -10.96
CA ASN A 109 0.95 -31.14 -10.54
C ASN A 109 1.93 -30.44 -9.61
N THR A 110 1.94 -29.11 -9.66
CA THR A 110 2.54 -28.31 -8.61
C THR A 110 1.64 -28.30 -7.37
N SER A 111 2.24 -28.07 -6.20
CA SER A 111 1.49 -27.89 -4.96
C SER A 111 0.54 -26.69 -5.07
N PRO A 112 -0.73 -26.82 -4.62
CA PRO A 112 -1.63 -25.68 -4.55
C PRO A 112 -1.08 -24.57 -3.66
N THR A 113 -1.36 -23.32 -4.03
CA THR A 113 -1.00 -22.17 -3.18
C THR A 113 -1.65 -22.25 -1.80
N GLU A 114 -0.93 -21.77 -0.79
CA GLU A 114 -1.29 -21.89 0.62
C GLU A 114 -2.53 -21.05 1.01
N ARG A 115 -2.79 -19.98 0.26
CA ARG A 115 -3.97 -19.11 0.38
C ARG A 115 -4.39 -18.57 -0.99
N TYR A 116 -5.47 -17.81 -0.99
CA TYR A 116 -6.03 -17.21 -2.20
C TYR A 116 -5.23 -15.96 -2.59
N PHE A 117 -4.63 -15.99 -3.78
CA PHE A 117 -3.84 -14.90 -4.36
C PHE A 117 -4.42 -14.47 -5.71
N TYR A 118 -4.03 -13.31 -6.21
CA TYR A 118 -4.36 -12.87 -7.57
C TYR A 118 -3.21 -13.19 -8.55
N LEU A 119 -1.97 -13.03 -8.10
CA LEU A 119 -0.74 -13.42 -8.79
C LEU A 119 -0.35 -14.85 -8.42
N HIS A 120 0.02 -15.62 -9.42
CA HIS A 120 0.43 -17.01 -9.28
C HIS A 120 1.79 -17.20 -9.91
N VAL A 121 2.71 -17.84 -9.20
CA VAL A 121 4.04 -18.20 -9.70
C VAL A 121 4.27 -19.65 -9.31
N HIS A 122 4.45 -20.51 -10.32
CA HIS A 122 4.61 -21.94 -10.15
C HIS A 122 5.90 -22.42 -10.80
N TYR A 123 6.55 -23.37 -10.13
CA TYR A 123 7.85 -23.93 -10.54
C TYR A 123 7.65 -25.40 -10.89
N LEU A 124 7.97 -25.76 -12.13
CA LEU A 124 8.00 -27.13 -12.61
C LEU A 124 9.45 -27.57 -12.58
N THR A 125 9.77 -28.66 -11.90
CA THR A 125 11.14 -29.17 -11.74
C THR A 125 11.22 -30.65 -12.11
N GLY A 126 12.44 -31.20 -12.21
CA GLY A 126 12.63 -32.61 -12.56
C GLY A 126 12.35 -32.94 -14.04
N LEU A 127 12.26 -31.91 -14.90
CA LEU A 127 11.96 -32.09 -16.32
C LEU A 127 13.15 -32.68 -17.07
N ARG A 128 12.88 -33.31 -18.21
CA ARG A 128 13.92 -33.79 -19.13
C ARG A 128 14.35 -32.67 -20.08
N PRO A 129 15.66 -32.53 -20.39
CA PRO A 129 16.13 -31.57 -21.39
C PRO A 129 15.59 -31.83 -22.80
N GLY A 130 15.44 -30.79 -23.61
CA GLY A 130 15.02 -30.90 -25.02
C GLY A 130 13.64 -31.56 -25.23
N THR A 131 12.79 -31.59 -24.22
CA THR A 131 11.53 -32.34 -24.20
C THR A 131 10.35 -31.37 -24.17
N THR A 132 9.32 -31.65 -24.97
CA THR A 132 8.07 -30.87 -24.99
C THR A 132 7.16 -31.34 -23.87
N TYR A 133 6.65 -30.39 -23.10
CA TYR A 133 5.69 -30.58 -22.03
C TYR A 133 4.40 -29.82 -22.37
N HIS A 134 3.29 -30.47 -22.08
CA HIS A 134 1.95 -29.92 -22.04
C HIS A 134 1.63 -29.50 -20.61
N TYR A 135 0.93 -28.38 -20.44
CA TYR A 135 0.49 -27.90 -19.14
C TYR A 135 -0.84 -27.16 -19.22
N ARG A 136 -1.57 -27.10 -18.10
CA ARG A 136 -2.71 -26.21 -17.93
C ARG A 136 -2.70 -25.53 -16.56
N LEU A 137 -3.22 -24.32 -16.55
CA LEU A 137 -3.41 -23.51 -15.35
C LEU A 137 -4.72 -23.91 -14.67
N VAL A 138 -4.66 -24.13 -13.36
CA VAL A 138 -5.83 -24.47 -12.55
C VAL A 138 -6.03 -23.38 -11.51
N ALA A 139 -7.24 -22.82 -11.42
CA ALA A 139 -7.62 -21.87 -10.39
C ALA A 139 -8.96 -22.26 -9.74
N VAL A 140 -9.02 -22.13 -8.41
CA VAL A 140 -10.23 -22.33 -7.61
C VAL A 140 -10.40 -21.12 -6.68
N ASP A 141 -11.50 -20.39 -6.83
CA ASP A 141 -11.79 -19.23 -5.97
C ASP A 141 -12.32 -19.65 -4.59
N GLU A 142 -12.60 -18.69 -3.72
CA GLU A 142 -13.09 -18.91 -2.36
C GLU A 142 -14.47 -19.63 -2.30
N ARG A 143 -15.26 -19.59 -3.38
CA ARG A 143 -16.56 -20.26 -3.48
C ARG A 143 -16.44 -21.69 -4.02
N GLY A 144 -15.25 -22.09 -4.45
CA GLY A 144 -15.01 -23.36 -5.12
C GLY A 144 -15.25 -23.32 -6.63
N ASP A 145 -15.47 -22.14 -7.23
CA ASP A 145 -15.58 -22.02 -8.68
C ASP A 145 -14.21 -22.36 -9.30
N LYS A 146 -14.18 -23.38 -10.16
CA LYS A 146 -12.96 -23.85 -10.82
C LYS A 146 -12.87 -23.31 -12.24
N HIS A 147 -11.72 -22.76 -12.61
CA HIS A 147 -11.38 -22.38 -13.99
C HIS A 147 -10.11 -23.10 -14.42
N LEU A 148 -10.09 -23.55 -15.68
CA LEU A 148 -8.97 -24.22 -16.32
C LEU A 148 -8.57 -23.42 -17.56
N SER A 149 -7.27 -23.28 -17.83
CA SER A 149 -6.83 -22.82 -19.15
C SER A 149 -7.06 -23.89 -20.21
N GLU A 150 -6.87 -23.51 -21.48
CA GLU A 150 -6.58 -24.46 -22.54
C GLU A 150 -5.24 -25.20 -22.31
N ASP A 151 -4.99 -26.20 -23.14
CA ASP A 151 -3.70 -26.90 -23.16
C ASP A 151 -2.63 -25.98 -23.77
N LEU A 152 -1.56 -25.78 -23.02
CA LEU A 152 -0.42 -24.97 -23.41
C LEU A 152 0.82 -25.85 -23.47
N VAL A 153 1.82 -25.46 -24.26
CA VAL A 153 3.05 -26.24 -24.42
C VAL A 153 4.30 -25.41 -24.22
N PHE A 154 5.37 -26.04 -23.75
CA PHE A 154 6.72 -25.50 -23.80
C PHE A 154 7.73 -26.62 -24.07
N THR A 155 8.92 -26.27 -24.55
CA THR A 155 10.01 -27.23 -24.77
C THR A 155 11.22 -26.82 -23.93
N THR A 156 11.67 -27.71 -23.04
CA THR A 156 12.86 -27.48 -22.22
C THR A 156 14.10 -27.30 -23.09
N LYS A 157 15.05 -26.49 -22.61
CA LYS A 157 16.31 -26.24 -23.32
C LYS A 157 17.32 -27.36 -23.04
N ALA A 158 18.36 -27.47 -23.85
CA ALA A 158 19.49 -28.38 -23.59
C ALA A 158 20.71 -27.67 -22.96
N MET A 159 20.77 -26.34 -23.01
CA MET A 159 21.80 -25.47 -22.40
C MET A 159 23.24 -26.03 -22.35
N SER A 160 23.71 -26.61 -23.45
CA SER A 160 25.03 -27.27 -23.52
C SER A 160 26.21 -26.32 -23.23
N ASP A 161 26.03 -25.03 -23.50
CA ASP A 161 27.08 -24.02 -23.36
C ASP A 161 27.05 -23.29 -22.02
N ALA A 162 26.11 -23.64 -21.13
CA ALA A 162 25.99 -23.02 -19.81
C ALA A 162 27.10 -23.51 -18.86
N VAL A 163 27.67 -22.58 -18.10
CA VAL A 163 28.62 -22.90 -17.02
C VAL A 163 27.83 -23.42 -15.82
N ARG A 164 28.15 -24.63 -15.35
CA ARG A 164 27.38 -25.34 -14.32
C ARG A 164 27.87 -25.01 -12.92
N ILE A 165 26.94 -24.68 -12.03
CA ILE A 165 27.21 -24.45 -10.61
C ILE A 165 26.60 -25.63 -9.82
N PRO A 166 27.40 -26.37 -9.04
CA PRO A 166 28.80 -26.11 -8.68
C PRO A 166 29.84 -26.79 -9.58
N ALA A 167 29.44 -27.65 -10.52
CA ALA A 167 30.36 -28.57 -11.20
C ALA A 167 31.56 -27.93 -11.92
N ASP A 168 31.38 -26.75 -12.52
CA ASP A 168 32.41 -26.09 -13.34
C ASP A 168 33.16 -24.97 -12.59
N LEU A 169 32.75 -24.62 -11.36
CA LEU A 169 33.29 -23.49 -10.61
C LEU A 169 33.70 -23.88 -9.19
N THR A 170 34.79 -23.29 -8.70
CA THR A 170 35.13 -23.36 -7.27
C THR A 170 34.35 -22.29 -6.50
N GLY A 171 33.78 -22.66 -5.35
CA GLY A 171 33.01 -21.78 -4.47
C GLY A 171 32.44 -22.55 -3.27
N PRO A 172 31.54 -21.94 -2.47
CA PRO A 172 31.09 -20.54 -2.52
C PRO A 172 32.11 -19.53 -1.92
N PRO A 173 32.06 -18.24 -2.30
CA PRO A 173 31.15 -17.66 -3.29
C PRO A 173 31.57 -18.08 -4.72
N TYR A 174 30.61 -18.51 -5.53
CA TYR A 174 30.85 -18.74 -6.95
C TYR A 174 30.90 -17.38 -7.67
N VAL A 175 31.94 -17.15 -8.45
CA VAL A 175 32.17 -15.88 -9.16
C VAL A 175 31.79 -16.04 -10.63
N LEU A 176 30.89 -15.20 -11.11
CA LEU A 176 30.35 -15.21 -12.46
C LEU A 176 30.99 -14.07 -13.26
N ASP A 177 32.18 -14.30 -13.77
CA ASP A 177 33.07 -13.32 -14.40
C ASP A 177 33.25 -13.48 -15.92
N ARG A 178 32.61 -14.49 -16.53
CA ARG A 178 32.59 -14.67 -18.00
C ARG A 178 31.47 -13.83 -18.61
N ALA A 179 31.82 -12.71 -19.23
CA ALA A 179 30.85 -11.85 -19.89
C ALA A 179 30.00 -12.59 -20.94
N ASN A 180 28.72 -12.22 -21.05
CA ASN A 180 27.75 -12.81 -21.98
C ASN A 180 27.53 -14.33 -21.81
N ALA A 181 27.76 -14.86 -20.60
CA ALA A 181 27.58 -16.28 -20.31
C ALA A 181 26.28 -16.56 -19.55
N THR A 182 25.76 -17.76 -19.77
CA THR A 182 24.72 -18.35 -18.92
C THR A 182 25.37 -19.23 -17.87
N TYR A 183 25.00 -19.01 -16.61
CA TYR A 183 25.35 -19.86 -15.48
C TYR A 183 24.09 -20.57 -15.01
N LEU A 184 24.16 -21.89 -14.93
CA LEU A 184 23.04 -22.74 -14.52
C LEU A 184 23.40 -23.44 -13.20
N VAL A 185 22.61 -23.18 -12.16
CA VAL A 185 22.66 -23.98 -10.93
C VAL A 185 21.99 -25.33 -11.21
N THR A 186 22.69 -26.43 -10.94
CA THR A 186 22.23 -27.80 -11.27
C THR A 186 21.86 -28.65 -10.05
N GLU A 187 22.11 -28.14 -8.85
CA GLU A 187 21.73 -28.74 -7.57
C GLU A 187 21.63 -27.67 -6.49
N ASP A 188 21.03 -28.00 -5.34
CA ASP A 188 20.92 -27.07 -4.23
C ASP A 188 22.31 -26.67 -3.70
N VAL A 189 22.50 -25.37 -3.45
CA VAL A 189 23.76 -24.80 -2.97
C VAL A 189 23.58 -24.31 -1.54
N THR A 190 24.56 -24.56 -0.67
CA THR A 190 24.62 -23.97 0.67
C THR A 190 25.94 -23.24 0.86
N SER A 191 25.87 -22.01 1.39
CA SER A 191 27.03 -21.17 1.72
C SER A 191 26.90 -20.63 3.15
N ASP A 192 27.99 -20.68 3.90
CA ASP A 192 28.10 -20.02 5.20
C ASP A 192 28.09 -18.48 5.08
N SER A 193 28.38 -17.93 3.89
CA SER A 193 28.47 -16.50 3.62
C SER A 193 27.78 -16.17 2.29
N THR A 194 28.38 -15.33 1.45
CA THR A 194 27.85 -15.03 0.12
C THR A 194 27.85 -16.27 -0.76
N ALA A 195 26.77 -16.54 -1.51
CA ALA A 195 26.70 -17.72 -2.38
C ALA A 195 27.13 -17.42 -3.82
N LEU A 196 26.59 -16.37 -4.44
CA LEU A 196 26.80 -16.06 -5.87
C LEU A 196 27.20 -14.59 -6.07
N ASN A 197 28.29 -14.36 -6.81
CA ASN A 197 28.81 -13.03 -7.15
C ASN A 197 28.80 -12.82 -8.68
N ILE A 198 27.91 -11.96 -9.18
CA ILE A 198 27.87 -11.55 -10.59
C ILE A 198 28.93 -10.46 -10.82
N ALA A 199 29.99 -10.78 -11.55
CA ALA A 199 31.16 -9.93 -11.70
C ALA A 199 31.35 -9.35 -13.13
N ALA A 200 30.68 -9.90 -14.14
CA ALA A 200 30.72 -9.42 -15.52
C ALA A 200 29.37 -8.89 -16.03
N ASP A 201 29.38 -8.28 -17.21
CA ASP A 201 28.18 -7.85 -17.93
C ASP A 201 27.61 -9.00 -18.78
N GLY A 202 26.33 -8.92 -19.13
CA GLY A 202 25.68 -9.91 -20.00
C GLY A 202 25.44 -11.26 -19.31
N ILE A 203 25.41 -11.32 -17.98
CA ILE A 203 25.25 -12.59 -17.24
C ILE A 203 23.78 -12.98 -17.18
N THR A 204 23.47 -14.20 -17.63
CA THR A 204 22.24 -14.90 -17.25
C THR A 204 22.56 -15.88 -16.14
N LEU A 205 21.98 -15.66 -14.96
CA LEU A 205 22.00 -16.58 -13.83
C LEU A 205 20.64 -17.28 -13.75
N ASP A 206 20.60 -18.53 -14.18
CA ASP A 206 19.46 -19.43 -14.05
C ASP A 206 19.68 -20.33 -12.83
N LEU A 207 18.83 -20.23 -11.81
CA LEU A 207 18.96 -21.07 -10.61
C LEU A 207 18.43 -22.50 -10.84
N GLY A 208 17.96 -22.84 -12.04
CA GLY A 208 17.59 -24.20 -12.45
C GLY A 208 16.40 -24.80 -11.69
N GLY A 209 15.65 -23.99 -10.94
CA GLY A 209 14.60 -24.46 -10.03
C GLY A 209 15.15 -24.94 -8.67
N HIS A 210 16.44 -24.74 -8.40
CA HIS A 210 17.11 -25.14 -7.17
C HIS A 210 17.08 -24.05 -6.10
N THR A 211 17.41 -24.45 -4.87
CA THR A 211 17.56 -23.57 -3.73
C THR A 211 19.03 -23.22 -3.51
N VAL A 212 19.32 -21.92 -3.42
CA VAL A 212 20.59 -21.40 -2.92
C VAL A 212 20.38 -20.84 -1.51
N THR A 213 20.97 -21.51 -0.52
CA THR A 213 20.97 -21.10 0.88
C THR A 213 22.27 -20.35 1.18
N TYR A 214 22.18 -19.13 1.70
CA TYR A 214 23.32 -18.29 2.10
C TYR A 214 23.23 -17.97 3.60
N ASP A 215 24.31 -17.46 4.20
CA ASP A 215 24.32 -17.12 5.63
C ASP A 215 23.91 -18.32 6.49
N ASN A 216 24.41 -19.52 6.13
CA ASN A 216 24.09 -20.76 6.84
C ASN A 216 24.75 -20.84 8.23
N LYS A 217 25.79 -20.04 8.44
CA LYS A 217 26.50 -19.92 9.71
C LYS A 217 26.60 -18.46 10.09
N ALA A 218 26.30 -18.15 11.35
CA ALA A 218 26.37 -16.78 11.85
C ALA A 218 27.76 -16.17 11.58
N GLY A 219 27.80 -15.08 10.82
CA GLY A 219 29.02 -14.34 10.55
C GLY A 219 29.57 -13.64 11.79
N THR A 220 30.86 -13.27 11.75
CA THR A 220 31.44 -12.35 12.74
C THR A 220 30.91 -10.94 12.50
N THR A 221 30.47 -10.26 13.55
CA THR A 221 30.06 -8.85 13.46
C THR A 221 31.26 -7.99 13.02
N ASP A 222 31.09 -7.15 12.00
CA ASP A 222 32.10 -6.14 11.63
C ASP A 222 32.00 -4.91 12.57
N PRO A 223 32.90 -4.75 13.54
CA PRO A 223 32.81 -3.69 14.53
C PRO A 223 32.95 -2.28 13.94
N THR A 224 33.38 -2.14 12.68
CA THR A 224 33.56 -0.86 12.00
C THR A 224 32.33 -0.37 11.25
N ALA A 225 31.37 -1.26 10.96
CA ALA A 225 30.32 -0.89 10.02
C ALA A 225 29.18 -0.06 10.65
N ASN A 226 28.83 1.02 9.93
CA ASN A 226 28.03 2.13 10.42
C ASN A 226 26.74 2.28 9.59
N GLU A 227 25.60 2.48 10.27
CA GLU A 227 24.30 2.72 9.63
C GLU A 227 24.28 3.90 8.63
N ARG A 228 25.18 4.87 8.75
CA ARG A 228 25.29 6.00 7.81
C ARG A 228 25.83 5.60 6.44
N LEU A 229 26.55 4.48 6.37
CA LEU A 229 27.22 3.96 5.17
C LEU A 229 26.49 2.74 4.60
N TYR A 230 25.19 2.56 4.91
CA TYR A 230 24.38 1.37 4.58
C TYR A 230 24.53 0.93 3.12
N GLY A 231 24.50 1.85 2.14
CA GLY A 231 24.72 1.48 0.74
C GLY A 231 26.13 0.95 0.45
N TRP A 232 27.16 1.51 1.09
CA TRP A 232 28.57 1.13 0.94
C TRP A 232 28.89 -0.19 1.67
N HIS A 233 28.43 -0.37 2.92
CA HIS A 233 28.60 -1.62 3.66
C HIS A 233 27.64 -2.73 3.22
N ALA A 234 26.53 -2.39 2.56
CA ALA A 234 25.68 -3.39 1.93
C ALA A 234 26.41 -4.15 0.81
N ALA A 235 27.52 -3.61 0.28
CA ALA A 235 28.37 -4.32 -0.66
C ALA A 235 29.35 -5.30 0.02
N GLN A 236 29.39 -5.38 1.36
CA GLN A 236 30.42 -6.11 2.09
C GLN A 236 29.90 -7.34 2.86
N GLY A 237 28.63 -7.37 3.29
CA GLY A 237 28.08 -8.49 4.08
C GLY A 237 27.41 -9.61 3.28
N PRO A 238 27.27 -10.84 3.82
CA PRO A 238 26.75 -12.01 3.13
C PRO A 238 25.49 -11.76 2.28
N CYS A 239 25.46 -12.25 1.04
CA CYS A 239 24.26 -12.20 0.19
C CYS A 239 23.98 -13.56 -0.44
N GLY A 240 22.73 -13.85 -0.78
CA GLY A 240 22.45 -14.97 -1.67
C GLY A 240 23.05 -14.72 -3.04
N ILE A 241 22.63 -13.63 -3.66
CA ILE A 241 23.18 -13.10 -4.92
C ILE A 241 23.65 -11.67 -4.69
N ARG A 242 24.86 -11.37 -5.12
CA ARG A 242 25.41 -10.02 -5.18
C ARG A 242 25.84 -9.69 -6.60
N THR A 243 25.48 -8.51 -7.08
CA THR A 243 26.11 -7.94 -8.29
C THR A 243 27.29 -7.07 -7.90
N ALA A 244 28.35 -7.15 -8.68
CA ALA A 244 29.34 -6.08 -8.76
C ALA A 244 28.63 -4.77 -9.16
N ASP A 245 29.27 -3.67 -8.83
CA ASP A 245 28.74 -2.36 -9.11
C ASP A 245 28.67 -2.08 -10.62
N ARG A 246 27.59 -1.44 -11.07
CA ARG A 246 27.39 -0.96 -12.44
C ARG A 246 27.43 -2.05 -13.53
N ARG A 247 27.01 -3.27 -13.21
CA ARG A 247 26.84 -4.32 -14.21
C ARG A 247 25.63 -4.05 -15.11
N ALA A 248 25.73 -4.43 -16.38
CA ALA A 248 24.68 -4.29 -17.38
C ALA A 248 24.29 -5.64 -18.00
N GLY A 249 23.06 -5.76 -18.51
CA GLY A 249 22.61 -6.97 -19.23
C GLY A 249 22.48 -8.18 -18.32
N ILE A 250 21.97 -8.00 -17.10
CA ILE A 250 21.91 -9.07 -16.09
C ILE A 250 20.53 -9.70 -16.08
N THR A 251 20.45 -11.01 -16.15
CA THR A 251 19.20 -11.77 -15.98
C THR A 251 19.36 -12.72 -14.80
N ILE A 252 18.47 -12.66 -13.81
CA ILE A 252 18.44 -13.57 -12.66
C ILE A 252 17.06 -14.22 -12.59
N VAL A 253 17.00 -15.55 -12.73
CA VAL A 253 15.74 -16.26 -12.91
C VAL A 253 15.69 -17.64 -12.25
N ASN A 254 14.47 -18.12 -12.03
CA ASN A 254 14.11 -19.54 -11.86
C ASN A 254 14.77 -20.29 -10.68
N GLY A 255 14.28 -20.05 -9.46
CA GLY A 255 14.63 -20.86 -8.29
C GLY A 255 14.35 -20.13 -6.99
N THR A 256 15.02 -20.56 -5.91
CA THR A 256 14.85 -19.99 -4.57
C THR A 256 16.16 -19.49 -3.99
N ILE A 257 16.17 -18.28 -3.42
CA ILE A 257 17.22 -17.77 -2.56
C ILE A 257 16.71 -17.74 -1.12
N ARG A 258 17.40 -18.44 -0.22
CA ARG A 258 16.99 -18.59 1.18
C ARG A 258 18.08 -18.14 2.13
N GLN A 259 17.73 -17.29 3.10
CA GLN A 259 18.60 -17.04 4.24
C GLN A 259 18.62 -18.27 5.16
N GLY A 260 19.81 -18.77 5.45
CA GLY A 260 20.05 -19.95 6.28
C GLY A 260 19.99 -19.69 7.78
N GLU A 261 20.45 -20.67 8.55
CA GLU A 261 20.33 -20.67 10.02
C GLU A 261 21.16 -19.59 10.72
N GLY A 262 22.18 -19.05 10.05
CA GLY A 262 22.99 -17.94 10.58
C GLY A 262 22.15 -16.70 10.90
N ASN A 263 21.10 -16.45 10.10
CA ASN A 263 20.09 -15.41 10.33
C ASN A 263 20.68 -14.05 10.71
N GLY A 264 21.78 -13.69 10.05
CA GLY A 264 22.44 -12.41 10.21
C GLY A 264 21.54 -11.23 9.83
N ALA A 265 21.90 -10.06 10.33
CA ALA A 265 21.11 -8.85 10.17
C ALA A 265 21.98 -7.71 9.67
N SER A 266 21.36 -6.75 8.96
CA SER A 266 22.08 -5.71 8.20
C SER A 266 22.82 -4.64 9.04
N ARG A 267 23.02 -4.90 10.34
CA ARG A 267 23.94 -4.16 11.19
C ARG A 267 25.00 -5.15 11.67
N PRO A 268 26.24 -5.06 11.15
CA PRO A 268 26.78 -3.90 10.44
C PRO A 268 27.02 -4.15 8.93
N ALA A 269 26.90 -5.39 8.43
CA ALA A 269 27.14 -5.77 7.03
C ALA A 269 25.82 -6.19 6.32
N ALA A 270 25.70 -6.12 4.99
CA ALA A 270 24.52 -6.65 4.26
C ALA A 270 24.21 -8.12 4.60
N TYR A 271 22.92 -8.46 4.67
CA TYR A 271 22.43 -9.84 4.74
C TYR A 271 21.27 -10.07 3.77
N ASN A 272 21.27 -9.36 2.64
CA ASN A 272 20.16 -9.37 1.69
C ASN A 272 20.20 -10.63 0.83
N PRO A 273 19.08 -11.34 0.63
CA PRO A 273 19.00 -12.45 -0.32
C PRO A 273 19.50 -12.05 -1.70
N ILE A 274 19.05 -10.90 -2.22
CA ILE A 274 19.53 -10.37 -3.50
C ILE A 274 19.92 -8.90 -3.32
N PHE A 275 21.16 -8.56 -3.64
CA PHE A 275 21.66 -7.19 -3.65
C PHE A 275 22.22 -6.84 -5.03
N MET A 276 21.65 -5.78 -5.63
CA MET A 276 22.09 -5.24 -6.90
C MET A 276 22.49 -3.78 -6.73
N ARG A 277 23.70 -3.42 -7.16
CA ARG A 277 24.21 -2.06 -7.05
C ARG A 277 24.39 -1.41 -8.42
N ARG A 278 23.60 -0.37 -8.67
CA ARG A 278 23.55 0.40 -9.92
C ARG A 278 23.38 -0.47 -11.17
N PRO A 279 22.45 -1.44 -11.19
CA PRO A 279 22.23 -2.25 -12.37
C PRO A 279 21.70 -1.42 -13.54
N ARG A 280 21.97 -1.90 -14.76
CA ARG A 280 21.40 -1.43 -16.05
C ARG A 280 20.91 -2.63 -16.85
N ASP A 281 19.88 -2.45 -17.66
CA ASP A 281 19.37 -3.48 -18.58
C ASP A 281 19.25 -4.84 -17.88
N THR A 282 18.54 -4.85 -16.76
CA THR A 282 18.55 -5.98 -15.81
C THR A 282 17.16 -6.51 -15.60
N GLU A 283 16.99 -7.83 -15.71
CA GLU A 283 15.77 -8.56 -15.38
C GLU A 283 16.01 -9.44 -14.15
N LEU A 284 15.18 -9.30 -13.12
CA LEU A 284 15.08 -10.23 -12.00
C LEU A 284 13.66 -10.78 -11.96
N ALA A 285 13.49 -12.06 -12.28
CA ALA A 285 12.16 -12.63 -12.46
C ALA A 285 12.00 -14.09 -12.08
N GLY A 286 10.80 -14.46 -11.60
CA GLY A 286 10.50 -15.84 -11.28
C GLY A 286 11.34 -16.40 -10.14
N VAL A 287 11.89 -15.57 -9.24
CA VAL A 287 12.69 -16.03 -8.09
C VAL A 287 11.88 -15.96 -6.81
N THR A 288 11.97 -17.00 -5.99
CA THR A 288 11.47 -16.98 -4.61
C THR A 288 12.57 -16.50 -3.67
N VAL A 289 12.26 -15.52 -2.82
CA VAL A 289 13.17 -14.95 -1.82
C VAL A 289 12.60 -15.17 -0.42
N GLU A 290 13.35 -15.86 0.42
CA GLU A 290 12.97 -16.13 1.82
C GLU A 290 14.03 -15.61 2.79
N TYR A 291 13.60 -14.86 3.80
CA TYR A 291 14.52 -14.29 4.80
C TYR A 291 13.85 -14.07 6.15
N ALA A 292 14.65 -13.91 7.22
CA ALA A 292 14.14 -13.70 8.57
C ALA A 292 14.97 -12.72 9.42
N GLY A 293 16.18 -12.34 8.99
CA GLY A 293 17.05 -11.43 9.72
C GLY A 293 16.37 -10.09 10.05
N SER A 294 16.71 -9.49 11.18
CA SER A 294 15.94 -8.38 11.79
C SER A 294 16.09 -7.02 11.10
N GLN A 295 16.98 -6.84 10.13
CA GLN A 295 16.97 -5.64 9.27
C GLN A 295 17.37 -5.97 7.84
N VAL A 296 16.86 -7.07 7.33
CA VAL A 296 17.20 -7.58 6.00
C VAL A 296 16.19 -7.09 4.98
N THR A 297 16.65 -6.59 3.84
CA THR A 297 15.79 -6.34 2.68
C THR A 297 15.84 -7.58 1.78
N GLY A 298 14.68 -8.08 1.33
CA GLY A 298 14.61 -9.28 0.48
C GLY A 298 15.33 -9.08 -0.85
N ILE A 299 14.79 -8.19 -1.68
CA ILE A 299 15.41 -7.76 -2.95
C ILE A 299 15.82 -6.30 -2.81
N PHE A 300 17.13 -6.03 -2.79
CA PHE A 300 17.65 -4.68 -2.67
C PHE A 300 18.30 -4.24 -3.98
N VAL A 301 17.54 -3.46 -4.75
CA VAL A 301 18.02 -2.76 -5.94
C VAL A 301 18.43 -1.34 -5.54
N ASN A 302 19.73 -1.13 -5.40
CA ASN A 302 20.30 0.15 -5.00
C ASN A 302 20.69 0.99 -6.22
N ASN A 303 20.02 2.12 -6.41
CA ASN A 303 20.29 3.08 -7.48
C ASN A 303 20.23 2.46 -8.89
N ALA A 304 19.17 1.71 -9.19
CA ALA A 304 18.84 1.23 -10.53
C ALA A 304 19.02 2.37 -11.55
N TYR A 305 19.64 2.04 -12.67
CA TYR A 305 19.75 2.93 -13.81
C TYR A 305 18.70 2.53 -14.86
N GLU A 306 19.07 2.55 -16.14
CA GLU A 306 18.15 2.36 -17.25
C GLU A 306 17.76 0.89 -17.44
N GLY A 307 16.52 0.63 -17.86
CA GLY A 307 16.07 -0.69 -18.29
C GLY A 307 16.06 -1.77 -17.19
N VAL A 308 15.78 -1.42 -15.93
CA VAL A 308 15.73 -2.40 -14.83
C VAL A 308 14.29 -2.85 -14.58
N HIS A 309 14.08 -4.16 -14.60
CA HIS A 309 12.82 -4.85 -14.43
C HIS A 309 12.90 -5.86 -13.29
N VAL A 310 12.04 -5.72 -12.29
CA VAL A 310 11.88 -6.69 -11.20
C VAL A 310 10.44 -7.18 -11.22
N HIS A 311 10.20 -8.43 -11.62
CA HIS A 311 8.84 -8.93 -11.80
C HIS A 311 8.62 -10.43 -11.60
N HIS A 312 7.39 -10.85 -11.32
CA HIS A 312 7.04 -12.27 -11.15
C HIS A 312 7.86 -12.98 -10.06
N ASN A 313 8.41 -12.24 -9.10
CA ASN A 313 9.12 -12.81 -7.96
C ASN A 313 8.16 -13.07 -6.80
N VAL A 314 8.51 -14.03 -5.95
CA VAL A 314 7.80 -14.32 -4.71
C VAL A 314 8.68 -13.92 -3.53
N VAL A 315 8.20 -13.07 -2.63
CA VAL A 315 8.96 -12.63 -1.45
C VAL A 315 8.24 -13.07 -0.17
N VAL A 316 8.97 -13.75 0.71
CA VAL A 316 8.47 -14.25 1.99
C VAL A 316 9.37 -13.80 3.13
N ASP A 317 8.94 -12.73 3.80
CA ASP A 317 9.53 -12.33 5.08
C ASP A 317 9.00 -13.22 6.21
N LYS A 318 9.89 -13.98 6.86
CA LYS A 318 9.57 -14.89 7.96
C LYS A 318 9.96 -14.37 9.35
N GLY A 319 10.49 -13.15 9.46
CA GLY A 319 10.93 -12.62 10.75
C GLY A 319 9.92 -11.68 11.41
N THR A 320 10.22 -11.37 12.67
CA THR A 320 9.32 -10.70 13.62
C THR A 320 9.98 -9.53 14.34
N GLU A 321 11.26 -9.27 14.03
CA GLU A 321 12.03 -8.24 14.70
C GLU A 321 12.52 -7.21 13.70
N LEU A 322 12.55 -5.94 14.11
CA LEU A 322 13.40 -4.92 13.50
C LEU A 322 13.90 -3.93 14.53
N TYR A 323 15.10 -3.39 14.30
CA TYR A 323 15.75 -2.49 15.24
C TYR A 323 15.75 -1.02 14.80
N ASN A 324 15.69 -0.73 13.50
CA ASN A 324 15.61 0.63 12.98
C ASN A 324 14.52 0.78 11.92
N ARG A 325 13.37 1.31 12.33
CA ARG A 325 12.23 1.51 11.43
C ARG A 325 12.44 2.62 10.39
N HIS A 326 13.42 3.52 10.57
CA HIS A 326 13.67 4.56 9.56
C HIS A 326 14.40 4.01 8.34
N ARG A 327 15.28 3.02 8.54
CA ARG A 327 16.00 2.36 7.46
C ARG A 327 15.12 1.41 6.63
N GLY A 328 13.99 0.97 7.18
CA GLY A 328 13.08 0.05 6.52
C GLY A 328 13.58 -1.38 6.55
N VAL A 329 12.64 -2.31 6.60
CA VAL A 329 12.83 -3.73 6.29
C VAL A 329 11.89 -4.00 5.14
N ASP A 330 12.43 -3.97 3.93
CA ASP A 330 11.66 -3.99 2.69
C ASP A 330 11.58 -5.42 2.13
N GLY A 331 10.42 -5.83 1.65
CA GLY A 331 10.32 -7.00 0.77
C GLY A 331 11.13 -6.75 -0.50
N ILE A 332 10.88 -5.59 -1.12
CA ILE A 332 11.63 -5.08 -2.26
C ILE A 332 11.96 -3.60 -2.02
N TYR A 333 13.25 -3.26 -2.08
CA TYR A 333 13.70 -1.88 -2.20
C TYR A 333 14.12 -1.64 -3.65
N PHE A 334 13.44 -0.71 -4.32
CA PHE A 334 13.66 -0.35 -5.71
C PHE A 334 13.98 1.14 -5.84
N GLY A 335 15.21 1.48 -5.48
CA GLY A 335 15.72 2.85 -5.57
C GLY A 335 16.41 3.08 -6.90
N VAL A 336 16.14 4.22 -7.53
CA VAL A 336 16.68 4.66 -8.82
C VAL A 336 17.74 5.74 -8.60
N GLY A 337 18.77 5.74 -9.45
CA GLY A 337 19.85 6.72 -9.44
C GLY A 337 19.45 8.12 -9.92
N ARG A 338 20.33 9.10 -9.76
CA ARG A 338 20.07 10.53 -10.05
C ARG A 338 20.18 10.94 -11.53
N GLU A 339 20.64 10.04 -12.39
CA GLU A 339 21.04 10.35 -13.78
C GLU A 339 20.35 9.38 -14.75
N VAL A 340 19.03 9.27 -14.70
CA VAL A 340 18.28 8.39 -15.62
C VAL A 340 17.11 9.09 -16.29
N ASP A 341 17.04 8.93 -17.61
CA ASP A 341 15.92 9.43 -18.42
C ASP A 341 14.91 8.32 -18.78
N THR A 342 15.19 7.06 -18.40
CA THR A 342 14.31 5.92 -18.69
C THR A 342 13.58 5.41 -17.46
N ILE A 343 12.34 4.95 -17.68
CA ILE A 343 11.47 4.44 -16.63
C ILE A 343 11.83 2.98 -16.33
N SER A 344 12.31 2.73 -15.12
CA SER A 344 12.51 1.37 -14.59
C SER A 344 11.24 0.85 -13.94
N LYS A 345 11.01 -0.48 -13.98
CA LYS A 345 9.72 -1.09 -13.62
C LYS A 345 9.86 -2.13 -12.52
N CYS A 346 8.93 -2.11 -11.58
CA CYS A 346 8.78 -3.15 -10.57
C CYS A 346 7.31 -3.60 -10.55
N HIS A 347 7.03 -4.77 -11.11
CA HIS A 347 5.66 -5.16 -11.43
C HIS A 347 5.38 -6.64 -11.23
N HIS A 348 4.12 -7.03 -11.01
CA HIS A 348 3.73 -8.45 -10.93
C HIS A 348 4.52 -9.27 -9.89
N ASN A 349 5.05 -8.64 -8.84
CA ASN A 349 5.69 -9.37 -7.74
C ASN A 349 4.66 -9.73 -6.68
N LEU A 350 4.78 -10.94 -6.13
CA LEU A 350 3.97 -11.42 -5.03
C LEU A 350 4.78 -11.35 -3.72
N ILE A 351 4.53 -10.31 -2.92
CA ILE A 351 5.06 -10.20 -1.56
C ILE A 351 4.05 -10.84 -0.61
N LYS A 352 4.28 -12.12 -0.28
CA LYS A 352 3.36 -12.92 0.54
C LYS A 352 3.32 -12.47 2.00
N ARG A 353 4.41 -11.87 2.49
CA ARG A 353 4.47 -11.20 3.79
C ARG A 353 5.65 -10.23 3.81
N ALA A 354 5.45 -9.06 4.38
CA ALA A 354 6.49 -8.13 4.79
C ALA A 354 6.21 -7.60 6.20
N ARG A 355 7.20 -7.66 7.10
CA ARG A 355 7.00 -7.23 8.50
C ARG A 355 6.97 -5.71 8.70
N HIS A 356 7.42 -4.94 7.71
CA HIS A 356 7.51 -3.48 7.80
C HIS A 356 7.25 -2.73 6.50
N ARG A 357 7.93 -3.04 5.39
CA ARG A 357 7.62 -2.40 4.12
C ARG A 357 7.53 -3.45 3.02
N GLY A 358 6.46 -3.42 2.24
CA GLY A 358 6.32 -4.30 1.08
C GLY A 358 7.30 -3.88 -0.01
N LEU A 359 7.07 -2.71 -0.57
CA LEU A 359 7.84 -2.15 -1.66
C LEU A 359 8.18 -0.67 -1.38
N THR A 360 9.47 -0.33 -1.41
CA THR A 360 9.93 1.05 -1.38
C THR A 360 10.45 1.46 -2.76
N VAL A 361 9.95 2.57 -3.30
CA VAL A 361 10.26 3.05 -4.66
C VAL A 361 10.67 4.52 -4.63
N SER A 362 11.48 4.92 -5.62
CA SER A 362 11.87 6.32 -5.82
C SER A 362 11.48 6.86 -7.20
N SER A 363 11.87 8.11 -7.50
CA SER A 363 11.70 8.78 -8.81
C SER A 363 12.00 7.90 -10.02
N ASN A 364 11.34 8.22 -11.13
CA ASN A 364 11.47 7.62 -12.46
C ASN A 364 11.14 6.11 -12.49
N THR A 365 10.02 5.76 -11.86
CA THR A 365 9.55 4.37 -11.79
C THR A 365 8.09 4.22 -12.17
N ASP A 366 7.78 3.05 -12.74
CA ASP A 366 6.43 2.59 -13.02
C ASP A 366 6.18 1.26 -12.27
N ILE A 367 5.20 1.28 -11.39
CA ILE A 367 4.98 0.28 -10.35
C ILE A 367 3.57 -0.27 -10.47
N TYR A 368 3.42 -1.48 -10.99
CA TYR A 368 2.09 -1.99 -11.31
C TYR A 368 1.88 -3.48 -11.14
N GLY A 369 0.62 -3.87 -10.92
CA GLY A 369 0.23 -5.27 -10.83
C GLY A 369 0.89 -6.05 -9.70
N ASN A 370 1.54 -5.40 -8.72
CA ASN A 370 2.13 -6.11 -7.58
C ASN A 370 1.03 -6.51 -6.59
N GLU A 371 1.22 -7.63 -5.91
CA GLU A 371 0.36 -8.09 -4.82
C GLU A 371 1.16 -8.16 -3.52
N ILE A 372 0.74 -7.38 -2.52
CA ILE A 372 1.57 -7.08 -1.35
C ILE A 372 0.76 -7.30 -0.07
N TYR A 373 1.30 -8.11 0.83
CA TYR A 373 0.71 -8.37 2.14
C TYR A 373 1.63 -7.90 3.26
N VAL A 374 1.16 -6.92 4.02
CA VAL A 374 1.91 -6.31 5.13
C VAL A 374 1.39 -6.84 6.46
N ASP A 375 2.30 -7.43 7.23
CA ASP A 375 2.07 -7.86 8.59
C ASP A 375 2.87 -6.93 9.51
N SER A 376 2.33 -5.77 9.86
CA SER A 376 3.14 -4.69 10.44
C SER A 376 3.61 -4.98 11.87
N TYR A 377 4.92 -4.87 12.11
CA TYR A 377 5.55 -4.96 13.44
C TYR A 377 6.03 -3.61 14.00
N ALA A 378 6.07 -2.56 13.17
CA ALA A 378 6.57 -1.25 13.59
C ALA A 378 5.82 -0.11 12.92
N THR A 379 5.84 1.06 13.56
CA THR A 379 5.15 2.25 13.07
C THR A 379 5.72 2.77 11.75
N ASN A 380 4.88 3.39 10.91
CA ASN A 380 5.20 3.79 9.53
C ASN A 380 5.57 2.58 8.65
N SER A 381 4.70 1.56 8.68
CA SER A 381 4.80 0.36 7.86
C SER A 381 3.97 0.54 6.60
N TYR A 382 4.56 0.31 5.42
CA TYR A 382 3.92 0.65 4.14
C TYR A 382 3.80 -0.58 3.24
N GLY A 383 2.66 -0.76 2.58
CA GLY A 383 2.55 -1.67 1.44
C GLY A 383 3.43 -1.18 0.31
N ILE A 384 3.18 0.06 -0.14
CA ILE A 384 4.08 0.79 -1.02
C ILE A 384 4.42 2.15 -0.43
N MET A 385 5.72 2.39 -0.23
CA MET A 385 6.25 3.70 0.12
C MET A 385 6.94 4.31 -1.10
N TYR A 386 6.50 5.49 -1.52
CA TYR A 386 7.16 6.24 -2.60
C TYR A 386 7.80 7.52 -2.07
N TYR A 387 8.88 7.97 -2.70
CA TYR A 387 9.44 9.29 -2.48
C TYR A 387 10.14 9.78 -3.76
N SER A 388 10.30 11.08 -3.94
CA SER A 388 11.12 11.62 -5.02
C SER A 388 12.45 12.15 -4.49
N SER A 389 13.51 12.03 -5.28
CA SER A 389 14.76 12.74 -5.01
C SER A 389 14.55 14.26 -5.17
N ARG A 390 15.46 15.08 -4.63
CA ARG A 390 15.47 16.55 -4.85
C ARG A 390 15.89 16.95 -6.29
N ASP A 391 15.96 16.00 -7.20
CA ASP A 391 16.45 16.12 -8.57
C ASP A 391 15.26 16.44 -9.50
N PRO A 392 15.37 17.27 -10.55
CA PRO A 392 14.30 17.63 -11.49
C PRO A 392 13.43 16.49 -12.06
N ILE A 393 13.89 15.24 -12.04
CA ILE A 393 13.12 14.09 -12.53
C ILE A 393 12.32 13.47 -11.38
N HIS A 394 10.99 13.63 -11.43
CA HIS A 394 10.12 13.31 -10.31
C HIS A 394 9.04 12.25 -10.59
N HIS A 395 8.90 11.78 -11.83
CA HIS A 395 7.79 10.91 -12.20
C HIS A 395 7.76 9.58 -11.42
N VAL A 396 6.70 9.33 -10.67
CA VAL A 396 6.40 8.00 -10.12
C VAL A 396 4.96 7.66 -10.42
N SER A 397 4.73 6.51 -11.03
CA SER A 397 3.39 5.97 -11.24
C SER A 397 3.19 4.66 -10.48
N LEU A 398 2.07 4.56 -9.77
CA LEU A 398 1.67 3.39 -9.00
C LEU A 398 0.26 2.99 -9.43
N HIS A 399 0.10 1.87 -10.13
CA HIS A 399 -1.21 1.48 -10.62
C HIS A 399 -1.53 -0.01 -10.68
N GLY A 400 -2.81 -0.35 -10.51
CA GLY A 400 -3.25 -1.75 -10.56
C GLY A 400 -2.61 -2.66 -9.51
N ASN A 401 -1.96 -2.10 -8.47
CA ASN A 401 -1.41 -2.88 -7.38
C ASN A 401 -2.53 -3.30 -6.42
N ARG A 402 -2.34 -4.45 -5.77
CA ARG A 402 -3.24 -5.02 -4.77
C ARG A 402 -2.50 -5.08 -3.43
N ILE A 403 -2.95 -4.30 -2.45
CA ILE A 403 -2.27 -4.16 -1.16
C ILE A 403 -3.21 -4.59 -0.05
N PHE A 404 -2.71 -5.48 0.81
CA PHE A 404 -3.41 -5.99 1.97
C PHE A 404 -2.55 -5.76 3.21
N GLY A 405 -3.13 -5.34 4.34
CA GLY A 405 -2.31 -5.05 5.51
C GLY A 405 -3.01 -5.09 6.86
N THR A 406 -2.25 -5.41 7.90
CA THR A 406 -2.67 -5.44 9.32
C THR A 406 -1.50 -5.08 10.25
N GLY A 407 -1.74 -5.04 11.56
CA GLY A 407 -0.73 -4.96 12.60
C GLY A 407 -0.48 -3.54 13.13
N TYR A 408 0.76 -3.28 13.54
CA TYR A 408 1.17 -2.05 14.22
C TYR A 408 1.35 -0.88 13.24
N HIS A 409 0.32 -0.03 13.07
CA HIS A 409 0.30 1.11 12.15
C HIS A 409 0.70 0.79 10.69
N PRO A 410 -0.03 -0.12 10.01
CA PRO A 410 0.13 -0.37 8.59
C PRO A 410 -0.50 0.76 7.75
N ILE A 411 0.09 0.98 6.58
CA ILE A 411 -0.31 1.98 5.60
C ILE A 411 -0.33 1.27 4.24
N GLY A 412 -1.41 1.36 3.47
CA GLY A 412 -1.46 0.74 2.15
C GLY A 412 -0.47 1.36 1.17
N ILE A 413 -0.74 2.60 0.76
CA ILE A 413 0.18 3.40 -0.09
C ILE A 413 0.43 4.75 0.57
N GLY A 414 1.68 5.20 0.61
CA GLY A 414 1.95 6.54 1.10
C GLY A 414 3.28 7.14 0.68
N ALA A 415 3.34 8.47 0.83
CA ALA A 415 4.53 9.25 0.58
C ALA A 415 5.53 9.13 1.75
N GLY A 416 6.80 9.05 1.41
CA GLY A 416 7.92 9.38 2.29
C GLY A 416 8.09 10.90 2.45
N PHE A 417 9.34 11.35 2.56
CA PHE A 417 9.67 12.78 2.67
C PHE A 417 10.07 13.30 1.28
N HIS A 418 9.37 14.34 0.78
CA HIS A 418 9.43 14.86 -0.59
C HIS A 418 8.82 13.95 -1.67
N ALA A 419 7.92 14.51 -2.48
CA ALA A 419 7.26 13.80 -3.58
C ALA A 419 6.73 14.83 -4.59
N ASN A 420 7.14 14.76 -5.85
CA ASN A 420 6.60 15.60 -6.92
C ASN A 420 6.12 14.72 -8.08
N ASP A 421 5.14 15.16 -8.85
CA ASP A 421 4.65 14.48 -10.07
C ASP A 421 4.30 13.00 -9.87
N ILE A 422 3.53 12.72 -8.81
CA ILE A 422 3.12 11.36 -8.44
C ILE A 422 1.71 11.07 -8.94
N LYS A 423 1.55 9.90 -9.57
CA LYS A 423 0.26 9.38 -10.00
C LYS A 423 -0.02 8.03 -9.34
N VAL A 424 -1.03 7.97 -8.48
CA VAL A 424 -1.49 6.74 -7.84
C VAL A 424 -2.89 6.42 -8.35
N TYR A 425 -3.04 5.36 -9.15
CA TYR A 425 -4.33 5.09 -9.77
C TYR A 425 -4.72 3.64 -9.98
N GLY A 426 -6.02 3.35 -9.95
CA GLY A 426 -6.51 2.00 -10.24
C GLY A 426 -6.11 0.92 -9.23
N ASN A 427 -5.49 1.28 -8.10
CA ASN A 427 -5.04 0.32 -7.09
C ASN A 427 -6.23 -0.20 -6.26
N PHE A 428 -6.07 -1.40 -5.70
CA PHE A 428 -6.96 -1.95 -4.68
C PHE A 428 -6.20 -2.07 -3.36
N ILE A 429 -6.68 -1.40 -2.32
CA ILE A 429 -6.06 -1.37 -1.00
C ILE A 429 -7.10 -1.85 0.01
N GLN A 430 -6.80 -2.92 0.74
CA GLN A 430 -7.64 -3.42 1.82
C GLN A 430 -6.83 -3.58 3.11
N MET A 431 -7.18 -2.80 4.13
CA MET A 431 -6.50 -2.80 5.41
C MET A 431 -7.43 -3.32 6.51
N GLN A 432 -6.90 -4.12 7.43
CA GLN A 432 -7.59 -4.64 8.59
C GLN A 432 -6.88 -4.18 9.86
N GLY A 433 -7.51 -3.28 10.59
CA GLY A 433 -7.13 -2.93 11.95
C GLY A 433 -7.67 -3.94 12.94
N MET A 434 -6.85 -4.23 13.95
CA MET A 434 -7.19 -5.13 15.03
C MET A 434 -7.03 -4.39 16.35
N GLU A 435 -7.46 -5.03 17.44
CA GLU A 435 -7.17 -4.58 18.78
C GLU A 435 -5.66 -4.41 18.99
N ARG A 436 -5.31 -3.62 19.99
CA ARG A 436 -3.92 -3.34 20.35
C ARG A 436 -3.11 -4.62 20.57
N GLU A 437 -2.04 -4.76 19.79
CA GLU A 437 -1.06 -5.84 19.93
C GLU A 437 0.33 -5.28 20.26
N GLU A 438 1.01 -5.89 21.23
CA GLU A 438 2.39 -5.54 21.63
C GLU A 438 3.44 -6.12 20.66
N ARG A 439 3.48 -5.60 19.44
CA ARG A 439 4.45 -6.04 18.41
C ARG A 439 5.75 -5.21 18.41
N TRP A 440 5.64 -3.90 18.66
CA TRP A 440 6.76 -2.97 18.58
C TRP A 440 7.45 -2.80 19.94
N ARG A 441 8.73 -3.20 20.04
CA ARG A 441 9.49 -3.19 21.30
C ARG A 441 10.32 -1.92 21.56
N GLY A 442 10.11 -0.85 20.79
CA GLY A 442 10.86 0.40 20.93
C GLY A 442 12.32 0.27 20.47
N GLY A 443 12.58 0.62 19.21
CA GLY A 443 13.91 0.63 18.59
C GLY A 443 14.35 2.02 18.11
N VAL A 444 15.43 2.07 17.33
CA VAL A 444 15.95 3.30 16.71
C VAL A 444 14.93 3.85 15.72
N GLY A 445 14.73 5.17 15.77
CA GLY A 445 13.75 5.88 14.97
C GLY A 445 12.42 6.14 15.68
N GLY A 446 12.29 5.79 16.95
CA GLY A 446 11.16 6.20 17.79
C GLY A 446 9.85 5.48 17.46
N GLY A 447 8.75 6.03 17.97
CA GLY A 447 7.48 5.33 18.14
C GLY A 447 7.37 4.93 19.61
N ASP A 448 6.44 5.56 20.32
CA ASP A 448 6.25 5.30 21.74
C ASP A 448 5.65 3.88 21.88
N PRO A 449 6.34 2.92 22.51
CA PRO A 449 5.75 1.60 22.76
C PRO A 449 4.48 1.70 23.63
N THR A 450 4.27 2.84 24.28
CA THR A 450 3.07 3.17 25.06
C THR A 450 2.02 3.97 24.28
N ASP A 451 2.26 4.31 23.00
CA ASP A 451 1.28 4.99 22.15
C ASP A 451 -0.02 4.17 22.15
N GLN A 452 -1.11 4.80 22.59
CA GLN A 452 -2.38 4.13 22.86
C GLN A 452 -3.16 3.84 21.58
N LEU A 453 -2.71 4.34 20.42
CA LEU A 453 -3.44 4.24 19.15
C LEU A 453 -2.60 3.58 18.07
N HIS A 454 -3.19 2.60 17.38
CA HIS A 454 -2.57 1.88 16.27
C HIS A 454 -3.29 2.26 14.97
N PRO A 455 -2.96 3.40 14.35
CA PRO A 455 -3.71 3.87 13.22
C PRO A 455 -3.50 2.97 12.00
N VAL A 456 -4.57 2.43 11.42
CA VAL A 456 -4.55 1.67 10.18
C VAL A 456 -4.99 2.59 9.05
N ASN A 457 -4.12 2.78 8.06
CA ASN A 457 -4.34 3.74 6.99
C ASN A 457 -4.42 3.06 5.62
N GLY A 458 -5.40 3.39 4.80
CA GLY A 458 -5.44 2.97 3.40
C GLY A 458 -4.39 3.74 2.59
N VAL A 459 -4.56 5.05 2.51
CA VAL A 459 -3.62 5.98 1.87
C VAL A 459 -3.10 6.99 2.88
N ARG A 460 -1.82 7.34 2.79
CA ARG A 460 -1.22 8.41 3.59
C ARG A 460 -0.40 9.38 2.73
N LEU A 461 -0.84 10.63 2.70
CA LEU A 461 -0.05 11.76 2.23
C LEU A 461 0.53 12.50 3.44
N GLN A 462 1.84 12.38 3.64
CA GLN A 462 2.53 12.92 4.81
C GLN A 462 3.24 14.25 4.51
N LYS A 463 3.59 15.02 5.54
CA LYS A 463 4.36 16.27 5.50
C LYS A 463 5.63 16.26 4.62
N GLY A 464 5.96 17.45 4.13
CA GLY A 464 7.15 17.76 3.33
C GLY A 464 6.74 18.50 2.06
N PRO A 465 7.71 19.04 1.29
CA PRO A 465 7.45 19.63 -0.01
C PRO A 465 6.86 18.59 -0.95
N GLN A 466 5.63 18.80 -1.41
CA GLN A 466 5.00 17.92 -2.38
C GLN A 466 4.19 18.70 -3.39
N GLU A 467 4.32 18.36 -4.67
CA GLU A 467 3.68 19.10 -5.76
C GLU A 467 3.17 18.15 -6.84
N ASN A 468 2.01 18.46 -7.43
CA ASN A 468 1.42 17.69 -8.52
C ASN A 468 1.18 16.21 -8.14
N ILE A 469 0.36 16.01 -7.10
CA ILE A 469 0.02 14.67 -6.61
C ILE A 469 -1.40 14.33 -7.02
N GLU A 470 -1.56 13.21 -7.73
CA GLU A 470 -2.87 12.71 -8.15
C GLU A 470 -3.14 11.32 -7.58
N TYR A 471 -4.27 11.17 -6.89
CA TYR A 471 -4.85 9.89 -6.51
C TYR A 471 -6.18 9.71 -7.25
N ARG A 472 -6.28 8.75 -8.17
CA ARG A 472 -7.52 8.53 -8.92
C ARG A 472 -7.94 7.08 -9.12
N ASP A 473 -9.23 6.80 -9.24
CA ASP A 473 -9.75 5.48 -9.58
C ASP A 473 -9.28 4.34 -8.64
N ASN A 474 -8.81 4.68 -7.44
CA ASN A 474 -8.39 3.70 -6.45
C ASN A 474 -9.60 3.22 -5.65
N THR A 475 -9.53 1.97 -5.21
CA THR A 475 -10.51 1.36 -4.30
C THR A 475 -9.81 1.10 -2.98
N ILE A 476 -10.23 1.81 -1.93
CA ILE A 476 -9.58 1.85 -0.63
C ILE A 476 -10.58 1.39 0.42
N VAL A 477 -10.32 0.25 1.04
CA VAL A 477 -11.15 -0.35 2.08
C VAL A 477 -10.34 -0.44 3.35
N VAL A 478 -10.83 0.12 4.45
CA VAL A 478 -10.23 -0.02 5.77
C VAL A 478 -11.30 -0.49 6.75
N LYS A 479 -11.06 -1.65 7.36
CA LYS A 479 -11.92 -2.22 8.40
C LYS A 479 -11.14 -2.25 9.71
N GLY A 480 -11.84 -2.17 10.83
CA GLY A 480 -11.19 -2.15 12.14
C GLY A 480 -12.10 -2.65 13.23
N ARG A 481 -11.51 -3.32 14.22
CA ARG A 481 -12.18 -3.85 15.41
C ARG A 481 -11.26 -3.71 16.62
N GLY A 482 -11.84 -3.63 17.81
CA GLY A 482 -11.13 -3.70 19.08
C GLY A 482 -10.58 -2.38 19.62
N ASP A 483 -10.15 -2.43 20.88
CA ASP A 483 -9.64 -1.28 21.61
C ASP A 483 -8.32 -0.75 21.02
N GLY A 484 -8.18 0.58 20.98
CA GLY A 484 -7.01 1.25 20.41
C GLY A 484 -6.90 1.22 18.89
N CYS A 485 -7.90 0.65 18.18
CA CYS A 485 -7.95 0.61 16.72
C CYS A 485 -8.48 1.95 16.16
N MET A 486 -7.64 2.65 15.39
CA MET A 486 -8.02 3.89 14.69
C MET A 486 -7.90 3.71 13.18
N MET A 487 -8.98 3.87 12.44
CA MET A 487 -8.97 3.70 10.98
C MET A 487 -8.96 5.04 10.24
N ARG A 488 -8.13 5.14 9.21
CA ARG A 488 -8.17 6.24 8.24
C ARG A 488 -8.20 5.68 6.82
N GLY A 489 -9.24 5.97 6.06
CA GLY A 489 -9.31 5.55 4.65
C GLY A 489 -8.22 6.26 3.85
N VAL A 490 -8.33 7.58 3.76
CA VAL A 490 -7.32 8.47 3.21
C VAL A 490 -6.89 9.46 4.28
N TRP A 491 -5.61 9.48 4.59
CA TRP A 491 -5.01 10.41 5.52
C TRP A 491 -4.18 11.46 4.79
N LEU A 492 -4.68 12.70 4.79
CA LEU A 492 -4.09 13.84 4.12
C LEU A 492 -3.53 14.77 5.21
N ALA A 493 -2.22 14.97 5.22
CA ALA A 493 -1.55 15.86 6.18
C ALA A 493 -0.64 16.90 5.48
N PRO A 494 -1.19 17.80 4.64
CA PRO A 494 -0.52 18.96 4.07
C PRO A 494 0.09 19.86 5.14
N MET A 495 1.40 19.94 5.23
CA MET A 495 2.08 20.77 6.24
C MET A 495 2.67 22.08 5.69
N GLY A 496 1.88 22.86 4.95
CA GLY A 496 2.25 24.21 4.48
C GLY A 496 3.12 24.23 3.22
N GLN A 497 3.51 23.06 2.73
CA GLN A 497 4.46 22.86 1.63
C GLN A 497 3.89 21.97 0.51
N MET A 498 2.57 21.71 0.51
CA MET A 498 1.92 20.94 -0.55
C MET A 498 1.23 21.85 -1.57
N ARG A 499 1.29 21.48 -2.85
CA ARG A 499 0.65 22.18 -3.98
C ARG A 499 0.05 21.18 -4.95
N ASN A 500 -1.05 21.55 -5.61
CA ASN A 500 -1.67 20.77 -6.69
C ASN A 500 -1.92 19.29 -6.32
N VAL A 501 -2.61 19.06 -5.18
CA VAL A 501 -3.00 17.72 -4.74
C VAL A 501 -4.47 17.48 -5.12
N VAL A 502 -4.72 16.45 -5.92
CA VAL A 502 -6.05 16.06 -6.39
C VAL A 502 -6.32 14.60 -6.02
N VAL A 503 -7.42 14.37 -5.30
CA VAL A 503 -7.94 13.05 -4.97
C VAL A 503 -9.28 12.90 -5.66
N ARG A 504 -9.38 12.11 -6.72
CA ARG A 504 -10.60 12.07 -7.54
C ARG A 504 -11.07 10.68 -7.92
N ASP A 505 -12.38 10.52 -8.10
CA ASP A 505 -12.95 9.29 -8.68
C ASP A 505 -12.57 8.00 -7.91
N ASN A 506 -12.20 8.13 -6.62
CA ASN A 506 -11.85 6.98 -5.77
C ASN A 506 -13.08 6.45 -5.04
N VAL A 507 -13.05 5.17 -4.69
CA VAL A 507 -13.94 4.57 -3.68
C VAL A 507 -13.17 4.49 -2.37
N VAL A 508 -13.65 5.15 -1.32
CA VAL A 508 -13.04 5.13 0.02
C VAL A 508 -14.07 4.61 1.02
N LYS A 509 -13.84 3.41 1.56
CA LYS A 509 -14.76 2.70 2.45
C LYS A 509 -14.10 2.44 3.80
N VAL A 510 -14.69 2.96 4.87
CA VAL A 510 -14.21 2.74 6.25
C VAL A 510 -15.30 2.14 7.13
N ILE A 511 -15.01 1.00 7.74
CA ILE A 511 -15.98 0.22 8.53
C ILE A 511 -15.42 -0.09 9.92
N ALA A 512 -16.04 0.48 10.95
CA ALA A 512 -15.92 -0.01 12.31
C ALA A 512 -16.72 -1.31 12.45
N GLN A 513 -16.08 -2.42 12.79
CA GLN A 513 -16.74 -3.72 12.95
C GLN A 513 -17.34 -3.89 14.36
N ASP A 514 -16.97 -3.01 15.29
CA ASP A 514 -17.52 -2.93 16.64
C ASP A 514 -17.55 -1.49 17.17
N GLN A 515 -18.00 -1.34 18.41
CA GLN A 515 -18.10 -0.04 19.10
C GLN A 515 -16.80 0.43 19.75
N MET A 516 -15.73 -0.36 19.72
CA MET A 516 -14.44 0.00 20.30
C MET A 516 -13.56 0.69 19.25
N ALA A 517 -13.63 0.24 18.00
CA ALA A 517 -12.89 0.85 16.91
C ALA A 517 -13.36 2.29 16.63
N GLU A 518 -12.39 3.16 16.38
CA GLU A 518 -12.58 4.55 15.96
C GLU A 518 -12.08 4.74 14.53
N GLY A 519 -12.53 5.79 13.85
CA GLY A 519 -12.03 6.07 12.51
C GLY A 519 -12.88 7.00 11.66
N HIS A 520 -12.34 7.32 10.49
CA HIS A 520 -12.97 8.21 9.53
C HIS A 520 -12.45 7.92 8.11
N ALA A 521 -13.33 8.04 7.12
CA ALA A 521 -12.98 7.73 5.74
C ALA A 521 -11.94 8.73 5.17
N ILE A 522 -12.14 10.02 5.41
CA ILE A 522 -11.17 11.07 5.07
C ILE A 522 -10.67 11.73 6.35
N ALA A 523 -9.36 11.62 6.60
CA ALA A 523 -8.66 12.36 7.64
C ALA A 523 -7.98 13.57 7.00
N ALA A 524 -8.61 14.73 7.16
CA ALA A 524 -8.18 15.99 6.57
C ALA A 524 -7.42 16.80 7.63
N VAL A 525 -6.11 16.54 7.77
CA VAL A 525 -5.18 17.20 8.69
C VAL A 525 -4.39 18.29 7.94
N GLY A 526 -3.77 19.27 8.59
CA GLY A 526 -2.96 20.30 7.92
C GLY A 526 -1.99 21.07 8.84
N ALA A 527 -1.04 21.83 8.28
CA ALA A 527 -0.23 22.87 8.97
C ALA A 527 -0.78 24.28 8.70
N ASP A 528 -0.24 25.25 9.44
CA ASP A 528 -0.77 26.58 9.77
C ASP A 528 -1.59 27.32 8.69
N ASN A 529 -2.57 28.12 9.11
CA ASN A 529 -3.50 28.87 8.23
C ASN A 529 -2.84 29.92 7.31
N ALA A 530 -1.51 29.99 7.30
CA ALA A 530 -0.68 31.00 6.67
C ALA A 530 -0.48 30.81 5.15
N ASN A 531 -0.78 29.63 4.57
CA ASN A 531 -0.63 29.41 3.13
C ASN A 531 -1.99 29.39 2.40
N PRO A 532 -2.39 30.47 1.70
CA PRO A 532 -3.66 30.53 0.96
C PRO A 532 -3.68 29.66 -0.31
N ASP A 533 -2.50 29.24 -0.81
CA ASP A 533 -2.36 28.46 -2.04
C ASP A 533 -2.52 26.94 -1.80
N GLU A 534 -2.50 26.49 -0.54
CA GLU A 534 -2.66 25.08 -0.19
C GLU A 534 -4.15 24.69 -0.23
N LYS A 535 -4.59 24.21 -1.40
CA LYS A 535 -5.93 23.64 -1.61
C LYS A 535 -5.80 22.18 -2.05
N ILE A 536 -6.29 21.28 -1.22
CA ILE A 536 -6.50 19.88 -1.61
C ILE A 536 -7.92 19.73 -2.13
N ALA A 537 -8.04 19.25 -3.37
CA ALA A 537 -9.32 19.01 -4.02
C ALA A 537 -9.66 17.52 -3.96
N LEU A 538 -10.84 17.21 -3.42
CA LEU A 538 -11.48 15.90 -3.48
C LEU A 538 -12.65 15.97 -4.45
N ILE A 539 -12.58 15.27 -5.58
CA ILE A 539 -13.52 15.43 -6.69
C ILE A 539 -14.16 14.09 -7.08
N GLY A 540 -15.49 13.98 -7.11
CA GLY A 540 -16.15 12.79 -7.67
C GLY A 540 -15.91 11.48 -6.89
N ASN A 541 -15.39 11.52 -5.67
CA ASN A 541 -15.14 10.30 -4.89
C ASN A 541 -16.44 9.74 -4.31
N THR A 542 -16.51 8.42 -4.18
CA THR A 542 -17.53 7.73 -3.40
C THR A 542 -16.96 7.37 -2.03
N ILE A 543 -17.54 7.95 -0.98
CA ILE A 543 -17.06 7.85 0.41
C ILE A 543 -18.10 7.10 1.22
N VAL A 544 -17.74 5.92 1.72
CA VAL A 544 -18.63 5.01 2.44
C VAL A 544 -18.14 4.85 3.87
N SER A 545 -19.02 5.07 4.85
CA SER A 545 -18.67 4.77 6.24
C SER A 545 -19.88 4.49 7.12
N ASN A 546 -19.68 3.65 8.15
CA ASN A 546 -20.61 3.49 9.26
C ASN A 546 -20.29 4.36 10.48
N LEU A 547 -19.17 5.10 10.47
CA LEU A 547 -18.71 5.87 11.63
C LEU A 547 -18.48 7.35 11.30
N CYS A 548 -17.68 7.66 10.29
CA CYS A 548 -17.40 9.04 9.92
C CYS A 548 -16.94 9.17 8.48
N HIS A 549 -17.57 10.03 7.69
CA HIS A 549 -17.13 10.29 6.31
C HIS A 549 -15.91 11.19 6.27
N VAL A 550 -15.96 12.34 6.93
CA VAL A 550 -14.86 13.31 6.91
C VAL A 550 -14.59 13.86 8.29
N ARG A 551 -13.32 13.87 8.66
CA ARG A 551 -12.82 14.55 9.85
C ARG A 551 -11.81 15.63 9.47
N PHE A 552 -12.08 16.86 9.88
CA PHE A 552 -11.18 18.00 9.74
C PHE A 552 -10.39 18.22 11.03
N GLY A 553 -9.12 17.85 11.01
CA GLY A 553 -8.25 17.82 12.18
C GLY A 553 -8.49 16.60 13.07
N ASP A 554 -7.41 15.99 13.53
CA ASP A 554 -7.43 14.80 14.39
C ASP A 554 -6.32 14.84 15.44
N ASN A 555 -6.01 13.71 16.08
CA ASN A 555 -4.94 13.61 17.09
C ASN A 555 -3.53 13.89 16.53
N TYR A 556 -3.39 14.12 15.23
CA TYR A 556 -2.13 14.45 14.57
C TYR A 556 -1.99 15.92 14.19
N GLY A 557 -3.05 16.73 14.29
CA GLY A 557 -2.99 18.16 13.98
C GLY A 557 -4.33 18.80 13.65
N HIS A 558 -4.30 20.08 13.30
CA HIS A 558 -5.50 20.81 12.86
C HIS A 558 -5.96 20.40 11.48
N GLY A 559 -7.13 20.85 11.04
CA GLY A 559 -7.59 20.60 9.67
C GLY A 559 -7.19 21.73 8.73
N GLY A 560 -6.55 21.40 7.60
CA GLY A 560 -6.19 22.33 6.50
C GLY A 560 -7.39 22.79 5.65
N LYS A 561 -7.19 23.48 4.52
CA LYS A 561 -8.30 23.91 3.65
C LYS A 561 -8.61 22.88 2.55
N TYR A 562 -9.79 22.27 2.62
CA TYR A 562 -10.21 21.22 1.70
C TYR A 562 -11.44 21.60 0.88
N SER A 563 -11.45 21.22 -0.40
CA SER A 563 -12.61 21.36 -1.29
C SER A 563 -13.13 19.99 -1.70
N PHE A 564 -14.39 19.73 -1.42
CA PHE A 564 -15.11 18.53 -1.85
C PHE A 564 -16.07 18.93 -2.97
N VAL A 565 -15.85 18.44 -4.19
CA VAL A 565 -16.68 18.75 -5.35
C VAL A 565 -17.30 17.48 -5.91
N SER A 566 -18.63 17.43 -6.01
CA SER A 566 -19.37 16.32 -6.64
C SER A 566 -19.10 14.93 -6.03
N ASN A 567 -18.74 14.86 -4.74
CA ASN A 567 -18.54 13.57 -4.05
C ASN A 567 -19.88 12.96 -3.61
N THR A 568 -19.93 11.64 -3.47
CA THR A 568 -21.07 10.90 -2.90
C THR A 568 -20.69 10.34 -1.54
N PHE A 569 -21.46 10.66 -0.50
CA PHE A 569 -21.26 10.19 0.87
C PHE A 569 -22.37 9.21 1.25
N SER A 570 -22.04 7.92 1.36
CA SER A 570 -22.99 6.85 1.65
C SER A 570 -22.80 6.35 3.08
N LYS A 571 -23.79 6.60 3.95
CA LYS A 571 -23.82 6.00 5.29
C LYS A 571 -24.27 4.55 5.18
N ILE A 572 -23.59 3.66 5.89
CA ILE A 572 -24.00 2.27 6.07
C ILE A 572 -24.09 1.93 7.56
N GLY A 573 -24.92 0.96 7.94
CA GLY A 573 -25.10 0.57 9.34
C GLY A 573 -25.72 1.66 10.23
N ASN A 574 -25.82 1.35 11.53
CA ASN A 574 -26.59 2.13 12.51
C ASN A 574 -25.77 2.49 13.75
N ASP A 575 -24.45 2.70 13.62
CA ASP A 575 -23.61 3.07 14.77
C ASP A 575 -24.09 4.42 15.36
N PRO A 576 -24.42 4.51 16.67
CA PRO A 576 -24.92 5.74 17.28
C PRO A 576 -23.86 6.86 17.35
N ARG A 577 -22.58 6.51 17.25
CA ARG A 577 -21.45 7.45 17.22
C ARG A 577 -21.28 8.09 15.84
N TYR A 578 -22.04 7.63 14.84
CA TYR A 578 -21.93 8.10 13.46
C TYR A 578 -22.08 9.62 13.36
N ARG A 579 -21.18 10.26 12.62
CA ARG A 579 -21.34 11.64 12.14
C ARG A 579 -20.86 11.73 10.70
N THR A 580 -21.58 12.43 9.83
CA THR A 580 -21.08 12.68 8.47
C THR A 580 -19.81 13.54 8.51
N ILE A 581 -19.82 14.61 9.31
CA ILE A 581 -18.69 15.55 9.41
C ILE A 581 -18.28 15.72 10.87
N ARG A 582 -16.97 15.72 11.13
CA ARG A 582 -16.40 16.09 12.43
C ARG A 582 -15.34 17.18 12.27
N LEU A 583 -15.35 18.19 13.14
CA LEU A 583 -14.39 19.29 13.11
C LEU A 583 -13.61 19.41 14.42
N GLY A 584 -12.29 19.45 14.34
CA GLY A 584 -11.37 19.56 15.49
C GLY A 584 -11.10 18.22 16.17
N TRP A 585 -10.30 18.22 17.23
CA TRP A 585 -10.02 17.05 18.07
C TRP A 585 -10.05 17.41 19.55
N GLN A 586 -10.53 16.47 20.36
CA GLN A 586 -10.67 16.69 21.81
C GLN A 586 -9.31 16.93 22.45
N GLY A 587 -9.20 17.98 23.25
CA GLY A 587 -7.94 18.39 23.90
C GLY A 587 -7.03 19.29 23.04
N TRP A 588 -7.33 19.51 21.76
CA TRP A 588 -6.53 20.39 20.90
C TRP A 588 -7.14 21.78 20.76
N LYS A 589 -6.24 22.78 20.70
CA LYS A 589 -6.56 24.21 20.67
C LYS A 589 -6.52 24.83 19.27
N TYR A 590 -6.59 24.01 18.23
CA TYR A 590 -6.44 24.49 16.87
C TYR A 590 -7.76 24.72 16.16
N GLU A 591 -7.82 25.82 15.44
CA GLU A 591 -8.94 26.17 14.56
C GLU A 591 -8.94 25.29 13.30
N THR A 592 -10.12 25.06 12.73
CA THR A 592 -10.26 24.36 11.45
C THR A 592 -11.41 24.94 10.65
N PHE A 593 -11.08 25.61 9.55
CA PHE A 593 -12.05 26.42 8.81
C PHE A 593 -11.66 26.57 7.34
N GLY A 594 -12.59 27.08 6.53
CA GLY A 594 -12.37 27.28 5.10
C GLY A 594 -12.53 26.02 4.27
N HIS A 595 -13.17 24.98 4.84
CA HIS A 595 -13.59 23.79 4.10
C HIS A 595 -14.82 24.11 3.26
N VAL A 596 -14.90 23.54 2.07
CA VAL A 596 -16.01 23.76 1.13
C VAL A 596 -16.52 22.42 0.62
N PHE A 597 -17.84 22.26 0.62
CA PHE A 597 -18.54 21.20 -0.08
C PHE A 597 -19.39 21.81 -1.18
N ILE A 598 -19.18 21.37 -2.41
CA ILE A 598 -19.93 21.75 -3.61
C ILE A 598 -20.53 20.49 -4.20
N ASP A 599 -21.85 20.45 -4.34
CA ASP A 599 -22.58 19.36 -5.00
C ASP A 599 -22.32 17.96 -4.41
N THR A 600 -22.12 17.89 -3.09
CA THR A 600 -22.05 16.60 -2.41
C THR A 600 -23.42 15.93 -2.39
N LYS A 601 -23.45 14.66 -2.79
CA LYS A 601 -24.63 13.79 -2.70
C LYS A 601 -24.56 12.96 -1.44
N PHE A 602 -25.71 12.69 -0.82
CA PHE A 602 -25.79 11.89 0.39
C PHE A 602 -26.72 10.69 0.20
N GLU A 603 -26.34 9.56 0.79
CA GLU A 603 -27.11 8.32 0.80
C GLU A 603 -27.13 7.71 2.19
N GLY A 604 -28.16 6.90 2.48
CA GLY A 604 -28.23 6.10 3.72
C GLY A 604 -28.38 6.92 5.01
N GLY A 605 -28.78 8.19 4.93
CA GLY A 605 -28.93 9.08 6.09
C GLY A 605 -27.68 9.87 6.47
N ALA A 606 -26.68 9.95 5.58
CA ALA A 606 -25.65 10.98 5.66
C ALA A 606 -26.24 12.37 5.36
N GLY A 607 -25.60 13.44 5.85
CA GLY A 607 -26.02 14.81 5.54
C GLY A 607 -25.34 15.86 6.41
N TYR A 608 -25.48 17.14 6.03
CA TYR A 608 -24.85 18.27 6.72
C TYR A 608 -25.37 18.51 8.15
N ASP A 609 -26.55 18.00 8.48
CA ASP A 609 -27.10 18.05 9.84
C ASP A 609 -26.43 17.04 10.78
N SER A 610 -25.77 16.02 10.23
CA SER A 610 -24.98 15.05 11.00
C SER A 610 -23.54 15.52 11.18
N VAL A 611 -23.37 16.56 12.01
CA VAL A 611 -22.06 17.19 12.26
C VAL A 611 -21.73 17.28 13.75
N SER A 612 -20.44 17.16 14.11
CA SER A 612 -19.94 17.51 15.44
C SER A 612 -18.73 18.44 15.41
N PHE A 613 -18.60 19.25 16.46
CA PHE A 613 -17.50 20.18 16.68
C PHE A 613 -16.72 19.73 17.92
N ASP A 614 -15.70 18.92 17.71
CA ASP A 614 -14.98 18.15 18.74
C ASP A 614 -13.78 18.93 19.34
N GLY A 615 -13.41 20.09 18.80
CA GLY A 615 -12.26 20.88 19.26
C GLY A 615 -12.42 21.49 20.65
N ALA A 616 -11.33 21.58 21.43
CA ALA A 616 -11.36 21.86 22.86
C ALA A 616 -11.61 23.33 23.26
N HIS A 617 -11.44 24.28 22.34
CA HIS A 617 -11.56 25.71 22.59
C HIS A 617 -12.65 26.35 21.71
N ARG A 618 -13.03 27.59 22.03
CA ARG A 618 -14.05 28.37 21.29
C ARG A 618 -13.50 29.10 20.05
N GLY A 619 -12.41 28.61 19.46
CA GLY A 619 -11.89 29.21 18.23
C GLY A 619 -12.78 28.91 17.02
N ARG A 620 -12.27 29.22 15.84
CA ARG A 620 -13.00 29.09 14.57
C ARG A 620 -13.10 27.65 14.09
N TYR A 621 -14.34 27.17 13.93
CA TYR A 621 -14.67 25.89 13.32
C TYR A 621 -15.80 26.10 12.32
N ASP A 622 -15.52 25.96 11.02
CA ASP A 622 -16.54 26.14 9.98
C ASP A 622 -16.32 25.28 8.74
N PHE A 623 -17.42 25.07 8.01
CA PHE A 623 -17.39 24.61 6.62
C PHE A 623 -18.50 25.31 5.84
N SER A 624 -18.31 25.42 4.54
CA SER A 624 -19.28 26.02 3.61
C SER A 624 -19.95 24.94 2.78
N VAL A 625 -21.24 25.13 2.50
CA VAL A 625 -22.02 24.29 1.60
C VAL A 625 -22.43 25.13 0.41
N GLY A 626 -22.32 24.58 -0.79
CA GLY A 626 -22.61 25.29 -2.03
C GLY A 626 -22.93 24.37 -3.19
N TRP A 627 -23.10 24.97 -4.36
CA TRP A 627 -23.43 24.29 -5.61
C TRP A 627 -22.76 24.96 -6.80
N GLN A 628 -22.64 24.22 -7.90
CA GLN A 628 -22.27 24.79 -9.18
C GLN A 628 -23.49 25.38 -9.87
N LEU A 629 -23.41 26.67 -10.22
CA LEU A 629 -24.36 27.36 -11.08
C LEU A 629 -23.76 27.50 -12.48
N GLU A 630 -24.43 26.94 -13.48
CA GLU A 630 -24.10 27.19 -14.89
C GLU A 630 -24.82 28.45 -15.38
N ILE A 631 -24.11 29.34 -16.07
CA ILE A 631 -24.69 30.54 -16.66
C ILE A 631 -24.38 30.53 -18.15
N LYS A 632 -25.41 30.60 -18.99
CA LYS A 632 -25.32 30.72 -20.44
C LYS A 632 -25.54 32.15 -20.87
N GLY A 633 -24.68 32.67 -21.74
CA GLY A 633 -24.70 34.09 -22.08
C GLY A 633 -23.88 34.44 -23.31
N ASP A 634 -23.94 35.72 -23.68
CA ASP A 634 -23.16 36.27 -24.78
C ASP A 634 -21.66 36.22 -24.49
N ARG A 635 -20.89 35.79 -25.50
CA ARG A 635 -19.44 35.67 -25.42
C ARG A 635 -18.80 37.00 -25.04
N GLY A 636 -17.90 36.98 -24.05
CA GLY A 636 -17.21 38.17 -23.57
C GLY A 636 -18.05 39.10 -22.68
N ALA A 637 -19.32 38.79 -22.43
CA ALA A 637 -20.13 39.57 -21.50
C ALA A 637 -19.51 39.51 -20.09
N LYS A 638 -19.32 40.68 -19.48
CA LYS A 638 -18.84 40.78 -18.10
C LYS A 638 -19.89 40.21 -17.16
N ILE A 639 -19.46 39.44 -16.18
CA ILE A 639 -20.31 38.88 -15.13
C ILE A 639 -19.78 39.31 -13.77
N SER A 640 -20.69 39.66 -12.87
CA SER A 640 -20.44 39.80 -11.44
C SER A 640 -21.51 39.05 -10.66
N VAL A 641 -21.12 38.39 -9.58
CA VAL A 641 -22.03 37.68 -8.68
C VAL A 641 -21.81 38.20 -7.27
N ARG A 642 -22.89 38.63 -6.62
CA ARG A 642 -22.90 39.09 -5.23
C ARG A 642 -23.71 38.13 -4.37
N ASP A 643 -23.23 37.86 -3.16
CA ASP A 643 -24.00 37.13 -2.16
C ASP A 643 -25.13 38.00 -1.59
N ARG A 644 -25.94 37.43 -0.69
CA ARG A 644 -27.06 38.13 -0.03
C ARG A 644 -26.64 39.43 0.66
N ASP A 645 -25.42 39.48 1.18
CA ASP A 645 -24.91 40.61 1.93
C ASP A 645 -24.29 41.68 0.99
N GLY A 646 -24.43 41.50 -0.33
CA GLY A 646 -23.91 42.39 -1.36
C GLY A 646 -22.42 42.22 -1.65
N ILE A 647 -21.77 41.22 -1.05
CA ILE A 647 -20.34 40.96 -1.22
C ILE A 647 -20.13 40.29 -2.57
N GLU A 648 -19.21 40.82 -3.38
CA GLU A 648 -18.84 40.19 -4.65
C GLU A 648 -18.08 38.88 -4.38
N VAL A 649 -18.63 37.75 -4.83
CA VAL A 649 -18.07 36.41 -4.66
C VAL A 649 -17.48 35.85 -5.95
N PHE A 650 -17.81 36.46 -7.09
CA PHE A 650 -17.22 36.15 -8.38
C PHE A 650 -17.30 37.36 -9.31
N SER A 651 -16.24 37.59 -10.08
CA SER A 651 -16.25 38.49 -11.23
C SER A 651 -15.42 37.88 -12.37
N GLY A 652 -15.88 38.07 -13.61
CA GLY A 652 -15.26 37.45 -14.77
C GLY A 652 -15.96 37.81 -16.08
N GLN A 653 -15.78 36.97 -17.09
CA GLN A 653 -16.44 37.08 -18.39
C GLN A 653 -16.98 35.72 -18.83
N ILE A 654 -18.07 35.73 -19.60
CA ILE A 654 -18.54 34.52 -20.28
C ILE A 654 -17.50 34.12 -21.33
N PRO A 655 -16.96 32.88 -21.29
CA PRO A 655 -15.89 32.47 -22.18
C PRO A 655 -16.44 32.16 -23.59
N ALA A 656 -15.55 31.80 -24.52
CA ALA A 656 -15.89 31.62 -25.93
C ALA A 656 -16.99 30.54 -26.16
N GLU A 657 -17.09 29.59 -25.24
CA GLU A 657 -18.07 28.50 -25.23
C GLU A 657 -19.49 28.98 -24.93
N GLY A 658 -19.69 30.25 -24.53
CA GLY A 658 -21.00 30.83 -24.23
C GLY A 658 -21.62 30.36 -22.92
N ARG A 659 -20.84 29.66 -22.08
CA ARG A 659 -21.28 29.16 -20.77
C ARG A 659 -20.14 29.21 -19.76
N ILE A 660 -20.47 29.49 -18.50
CA ILE A 660 -19.53 29.44 -17.37
C ILE A 660 -20.17 28.72 -16.19
N THR A 661 -19.37 27.94 -15.45
CA THR A 661 -19.79 27.28 -14.21
C THR A 661 -19.10 27.93 -13.04
N ILE A 662 -19.89 28.43 -12.08
CA ILE A 662 -19.40 29.16 -10.92
C ILE A 662 -19.82 28.42 -9.64
N PRO A 663 -18.88 28.08 -8.74
CA PRO A 663 -19.24 27.56 -7.42
C PRO A 663 -19.77 28.70 -6.54
N LEU A 664 -20.98 28.55 -6.03
CA LEU A 664 -21.63 29.52 -5.14
C LEU A 664 -21.92 28.90 -3.77
N VAL A 665 -21.69 29.66 -2.70
CA VAL A 665 -21.88 29.20 -1.32
C VAL A 665 -23.32 29.46 -0.88
N GLN A 666 -24.04 28.42 -0.49
CA GLN A 666 -25.38 28.54 0.04
C GLN A 666 -25.40 29.06 1.48
N TYR A 667 -24.54 28.51 2.33
CA TYR A 667 -24.37 28.92 3.72
C TYR A 667 -23.01 28.49 4.27
N VAL A 668 -22.59 29.14 5.35
CA VAL A 668 -21.47 28.73 6.20
C VAL A 668 -22.03 28.15 7.50
N ARG A 669 -21.61 26.95 7.89
CA ARG A 669 -22.02 26.27 9.14
C ARG A 669 -20.89 26.32 10.15
N ASN A 670 -21.19 26.76 11.37
CA ASN A 670 -20.29 26.74 12.52
C ASN A 670 -21.01 26.19 13.77
N ARG A 671 -20.39 26.33 14.94
CA ARG A 671 -20.95 25.87 16.23
C ARG A 671 -22.26 26.58 16.61
N ASP A 672 -22.43 27.83 16.21
CA ASP A 672 -23.54 28.69 16.62
C ASP A 672 -24.72 28.62 15.64
N GLY A 673 -24.52 28.13 14.42
CA GLY A 673 -25.59 27.98 13.45
C GLY A 673 -25.14 28.03 12.00
N GLN A 674 -26.10 28.34 11.12
CA GLN A 674 -25.86 28.57 9.70
C GLN A 674 -25.96 30.06 9.39
N THR A 675 -24.96 30.60 8.72
CA THR A 675 -25.02 31.92 8.09
C THR A 675 -25.33 31.72 6.61
N VAL A 676 -26.58 31.97 6.23
CA VAL A 676 -27.05 31.85 4.85
C VAL A 676 -26.40 32.92 3.97
N LYS A 677 -25.99 32.54 2.75
CA LYS A 677 -25.33 33.39 1.75
C LYS A 677 -26.14 33.59 0.48
N THR A 678 -27.22 32.83 0.33
CA THR A 678 -28.24 33.04 -0.71
C THR A 678 -29.29 34.08 -0.31
N PRO A 679 -30.00 34.68 -1.27
CA PRO A 679 -29.82 34.50 -2.72
C PRO A 679 -28.56 35.18 -3.25
N HIS A 680 -28.06 34.73 -4.40
CA HIS A 680 -27.01 35.42 -5.13
C HIS A 680 -27.62 36.30 -6.21
N THR A 681 -27.15 37.53 -6.32
CA THR A 681 -27.50 38.44 -7.42
C THR A 681 -26.42 38.34 -8.49
N ILE A 682 -26.84 37.97 -9.69
CA ILE A 682 -25.99 37.83 -10.87
C ILE A 682 -26.26 39.03 -11.76
N ALA A 683 -25.22 39.75 -12.14
CA ALA A 683 -25.31 40.86 -13.07
C ALA A 683 -24.41 40.59 -14.27
N VAL A 684 -24.99 40.62 -15.48
CA VAL A 684 -24.28 40.36 -16.74
C VAL A 684 -24.50 41.50 -17.74
N GLY A 685 -23.42 42.01 -18.33
CA GLY A 685 -23.45 43.10 -19.29
C GLY A 685 -22.47 44.24 -18.96
N ALA A 686 -22.58 45.37 -19.65
CA ALA A 686 -21.70 46.52 -19.47
C ALA A 686 -22.03 47.33 -18.20
N ASP A 687 -21.01 47.96 -17.63
CA ASP A 687 -21.12 48.81 -16.43
C ASP A 687 -22.12 49.95 -16.68
N GLY A 688 -23.36 49.82 -16.15
CA GLY A 688 -24.42 50.82 -16.25
C GLY A 688 -25.80 50.32 -16.70
N LYS A 689 -25.89 49.16 -17.39
CA LYS A 689 -27.16 48.49 -17.75
C LYS A 689 -27.03 46.96 -17.74
N PRO A 690 -26.64 46.32 -16.62
CA PRO A 690 -26.54 44.87 -16.57
C PRO A 690 -27.94 44.23 -16.50
N LYS A 691 -28.11 43.09 -17.19
CA LYS A 691 -29.23 42.17 -16.91
C LYS A 691 -28.97 41.50 -15.58
N THR A 692 -29.99 41.41 -14.72
CA THR A 692 -29.86 40.81 -13.40
C THR A 692 -30.72 39.55 -13.25
N ALA A 693 -30.16 38.55 -12.58
CA ALA A 693 -30.87 37.35 -12.15
C ALA A 693 -30.56 37.05 -10.69
N VAL A 694 -31.43 36.24 -10.08
CA VAL A 694 -31.28 35.79 -8.70
C VAL A 694 -31.21 34.27 -8.67
N ALA A 695 -30.23 33.72 -7.95
CA ALA A 695 -30.05 32.28 -7.82
C ALA A 695 -30.06 31.83 -6.36
N THR A 696 -30.78 30.74 -6.09
CA THR A 696 -30.67 29.95 -4.86
C THR A 696 -30.39 28.49 -5.21
N MET A 697 -29.74 27.74 -4.31
CA MET A 697 -29.40 26.33 -4.58
C MET A 697 -30.62 25.48 -4.92
N ASP A 698 -31.75 25.77 -4.27
CA ASP A 698 -32.98 25.00 -4.37
C ASP A 698 -33.81 25.37 -5.61
N GLN A 699 -33.48 26.48 -6.29
CA GLN A 699 -34.25 26.98 -7.44
C GLN A 699 -33.45 27.03 -8.73
N SER A 700 -32.12 27.18 -8.69
CA SER A 700 -31.32 27.49 -9.88
C SER A 700 -30.02 26.69 -9.93
N ARG A 701 -29.95 25.78 -10.92
CA ARG A 701 -28.73 25.07 -11.33
C ARG A 701 -28.13 25.62 -12.61
N GLN A 702 -28.97 26.22 -13.44
CA GLN A 702 -28.59 26.86 -14.67
C GLN A 702 -29.39 28.16 -14.84
N ILE A 703 -28.78 29.19 -15.40
CA ILE A 703 -29.44 30.44 -15.81
C ILE A 703 -29.09 30.70 -17.28
N ASP A 704 -30.11 30.96 -18.09
CA ASP A 704 -29.94 31.46 -19.46
C ASP A 704 -30.26 32.94 -19.51
N LEU A 705 -29.28 33.76 -19.89
CA LEU A 705 -29.44 35.21 -19.92
C LEU A 705 -30.35 35.67 -21.07
N ALA A 706 -30.61 34.83 -22.07
CA ALA A 706 -31.60 35.11 -23.12
C ALA A 706 -33.04 35.11 -22.55
N GLU A 707 -33.27 34.39 -21.45
CA GLU A 707 -34.58 34.26 -20.80
C GLU A 707 -34.81 35.33 -19.72
N ILE A 708 -33.79 36.12 -19.39
CA ILE A 708 -33.91 37.26 -18.47
C ILE A 708 -34.55 38.42 -19.23
N LEU A 709 -35.82 38.66 -18.93
CA LEU A 709 -36.60 39.81 -19.39
C LEU A 709 -36.00 41.12 -18.82
N ASP A 710 -35.99 42.16 -19.65
CA ASP A 710 -35.38 43.48 -19.36
C ASP A 710 -36.05 44.24 -18.20
#